data_AF-A0A226EHD8-F1
#
_entry.id   AF-A0A226EHD8-F1
#
_cell.length_a   1.000
_cell.length_b   1.000
_cell.length_c   1.000
_cell.angle_alpha   90.00
_cell.angle_beta   90.00
_cell.angle_gamma   90.00
#
_symmetry.space_group_name_H-M   'P 1'
#
loop_
_entity.id
_entity.type
_entity.pdbx_description
1 polymer ?
#
loop_
_entity_poly.entity_id
_entity_poly.type
_entity_poly.pdbx_seq_one_letter_code
_entity_poly.pdbx_strand_id
1 'polypeptide(L)'
;MSLTIVRYKIALCFVALGQVVGLSLLFLGIVGNLELNLHQEQQDNINGDDTSKHKIDYKQVIDPETMPNQVVLIIVDALRVDMMTPTNFPFLLTSLKNHKKTGVLLYNVTVDSPTVTLPRVKTMMTGKAPTYLDILKNLQTSDNSLSSNLLTQDNIIKLLRENRNDLGICFFGDETWLRLFPADQDGTSKFFQQSEGVTSFFVKDFHEVDNNVTRNLNNIQDCKFLILHYLGLDHIGHVYGPTERPDLIKSKLKEMDKVIQKIYNRISKLKGHSNKSVIIVTGDHGMANVGGHGGSSYEEITTPLAAVITSISHMKNLKPIVSSINQVDIAPTLAALWRLRMPEESQGKLILEIVESFQSSQTLAHTYEDNCKHLMKMLGEARIAATYRLWFNEISKLEKPLSIKKYIELENELAVALRSLRQEQGTISGHYVLIGVVLLIIVEGVAFFLTARMLSVVWNGANYAVILSILPPLLIYFSSSFIEEEHYIRYFIFSCVMLNLYWYNVTDYMSAWKLLKVLFYHRILTTFNQTGDKWSHIPDINDIIIWENLTWLSALIGTILVWRFLVYSGRDTKLCAISLGLTWWCKIVNKSEFLSKLWPFSFFGEVGIQQITFLMILFHSIITLWRRSARESIFTGILLVVLHLQRQQNILVVGLLLTGLLELISFFHHHQMLKLESQTNLSKVANNVPLSTQVAFVWFAHNSFFYQGNSNGLATIDVSAGYIGLGSFASNVLIAIFIFLNTYGNPFLVYLHFASIRSDTKATTSNNSTYHVLSNKKPRYRNKISNPLPVISLLSNGVECIIYSVTLLMFSNHLFICNK
;
A
#
# COMPACT_ATOMS: atom_id res chain seq x y z
N MET A 1 25.20 37.67 -17.62
CA MET A 1 24.38 37.10 -16.52
C MET A 1 23.05 36.52 -16.99
N SER A 2 22.24 37.20 -17.83
CA SER A 2 20.95 36.64 -18.29
C SER A 2 21.09 35.42 -19.21
N LEU A 3 22.05 35.41 -20.15
CA LEU A 3 22.31 34.28 -21.04
C LEU A 3 22.80 33.04 -20.28
N THR A 4 23.61 33.24 -19.24
CA THR A 4 24.12 32.17 -18.37
C THR A 4 22.99 31.53 -17.57
N ILE A 5 22.08 32.34 -17.01
CA ILE A 5 20.90 31.86 -16.29
C ILE A 5 19.95 31.10 -17.21
N VAL A 6 19.76 31.55 -18.46
CA VAL A 6 18.96 30.83 -19.46
C VAL A 6 19.62 29.49 -19.81
N ARG A 7 20.95 29.45 -20.00
CA ARG A 7 21.71 28.20 -20.21
C ARG A 7 21.64 27.25 -19.00
N TYR A 8 21.67 27.76 -17.78
CA TYR A 8 21.49 26.95 -16.56
C TYR A 8 20.06 26.44 -16.39
N LYS A 9 19.04 27.23 -16.76
CA LYS A 9 17.65 26.76 -16.78
C LYS A 9 17.45 25.66 -17.81
N ILE A 10 18.03 25.81 -19.00
CA ILE A 10 18.02 24.78 -20.04
C ILE A 10 18.75 23.52 -19.55
N ALA A 11 19.92 23.66 -18.92
CA ALA A 11 20.66 22.55 -18.34
C ALA A 11 19.89 21.85 -17.20
N LEU A 12 19.21 22.59 -16.33
CA LEU A 12 18.33 22.03 -15.29
C LEU A 12 17.11 21.32 -15.88
N CYS A 13 16.55 21.82 -16.99
CA CYS A 13 15.54 21.09 -17.74
C CYS A 13 16.09 19.80 -18.34
N PHE A 14 17.34 19.77 -18.81
CA PHE A 14 18.00 18.54 -19.28
C PHE A 14 18.34 17.56 -18.14
N VAL A 15 18.69 18.06 -16.96
CA VAL A 15 18.89 17.24 -15.75
C VAL A 15 17.56 16.67 -15.28
N ALA A 16 16.49 17.48 -15.22
CA ALA A 16 15.15 17.01 -14.90
C ALA A 16 14.63 16.01 -15.95
N LEU A 17 14.89 16.24 -17.23
CA LEU A 17 14.59 15.29 -18.31
C LEU A 17 15.42 14.02 -18.15
N GLY A 18 16.69 14.12 -17.77
CA GLY A 18 17.59 12.98 -17.50
C GLY A 18 17.21 12.20 -16.24
N GLN A 19 16.68 12.86 -15.21
CA GLN A 19 16.11 12.23 -14.02
C GLN A 19 14.79 11.55 -14.38
N VAL A 20 13.91 12.19 -15.15
CA VAL A 20 12.66 11.58 -15.64
C VAL A 20 12.97 10.38 -16.53
N VAL A 21 13.91 10.49 -17.47
CA VAL A 21 14.35 9.38 -18.32
C VAL A 21 15.08 8.31 -17.52
N GLY A 22 15.93 8.67 -16.56
CA GLY A 22 16.67 7.74 -15.69
C GLY A 22 15.74 6.98 -14.74
N LEU A 23 14.75 7.65 -14.14
CA LEU A 23 13.68 7.03 -13.37
C LEU A 23 12.74 6.23 -14.26
N SER A 24 12.45 6.67 -15.49
CA SER A 24 11.64 5.92 -16.45
C SER A 24 12.38 4.68 -16.95
N LEU A 25 13.72 4.74 -17.05
CA LEU A 25 14.61 3.62 -17.37
C LEU A 25 14.87 2.71 -16.18
N LEU A 26 14.86 3.23 -14.95
CA LEU A 26 14.84 2.44 -13.72
C LEU A 26 13.51 1.72 -13.61
N PHE A 27 12.40 2.42 -13.85
CA PHE A 27 11.07 1.84 -13.98
C PHE A 27 11.06 0.82 -15.12
N LEU A 28 11.58 1.12 -16.32
CA LEU A 28 11.76 0.17 -17.44
C LEU A 28 12.83 -0.89 -17.19
N GLY A 29 13.71 -0.79 -16.20
CA GLY A 29 14.60 -1.88 -15.79
C GLY A 29 13.91 -2.80 -14.79
N ILE A 30 13.01 -2.21 -14.00
CA ILE A 30 12.13 -2.90 -13.06
C ILE A 30 10.86 -3.45 -13.78
N VAL A 31 10.49 -2.91 -14.95
CA VAL A 31 9.33 -3.24 -15.80
C VAL A 31 9.73 -3.96 -17.09
N GLY A 32 10.80 -3.50 -17.74
CA GLY A 32 11.22 -3.87 -19.10
C GLY A 32 11.93 -5.21 -19.12
N ASN A 33 11.16 -6.21 -18.76
CA ASN A 33 11.18 -7.49 -19.45
C ASN A 33 9.98 -7.56 -20.40
N LEU A 34 9.88 -6.57 -21.30
CA LEU A 34 9.22 -6.72 -22.58
C LEU A 34 10.28 -6.58 -23.68
N GLU A 35 10.29 -7.60 -24.55
CA GLU A 35 10.97 -7.65 -25.86
C GLU A 35 12.46 -8.02 -25.96
N LEU A 36 12.99 -8.95 -25.14
CA LEU A 36 14.22 -9.67 -25.54
C LEU A 36 14.18 -11.20 -25.49
N ASN A 37 13.05 -11.83 -25.14
CA ASN A 37 12.89 -13.29 -25.24
C ASN A 37 11.87 -13.77 -26.30
N LEU A 38 11.39 -12.89 -27.19
CA LEU A 38 10.53 -13.31 -28.31
C LEU A 38 11.29 -13.82 -29.55
N HIS A 39 12.64 -13.89 -29.51
CA HIS A 39 13.43 -14.42 -30.63
C HIS A 39 14.63 -15.29 -30.23
N GLN A 40 14.44 -16.24 -29.30
CA GLN A 40 15.44 -17.30 -29.11
C GLN A 40 14.86 -18.73 -28.98
N GLU A 41 13.65 -18.97 -29.48
CA GLU A 41 13.13 -20.33 -29.73
C GLU A 41 13.09 -20.69 -31.23
N GLN A 42 13.99 -20.13 -32.03
CA GLN A 42 14.23 -20.58 -33.41
C GLN A 42 15.72 -20.63 -33.73
N GLN A 43 16.47 -21.45 -33.01
CA GLN A 43 17.66 -22.13 -33.53
C GLN A 43 18.16 -23.08 -32.45
N ASP A 44 17.60 -24.29 -32.45
CA ASP A 44 18.32 -25.53 -32.19
C ASP A 44 17.41 -26.69 -32.61
N ASN A 45 17.18 -26.79 -33.91
CA ASN A 45 16.93 -28.08 -34.54
C ASN A 45 18.24 -28.48 -35.21
N ILE A 46 18.86 -29.55 -34.70
CA ILE A 46 19.47 -30.69 -35.41
C ILE A 46 20.48 -31.32 -34.44
N ASN A 47 20.01 -32.28 -33.64
CA ASN A 47 20.49 -33.66 -33.66
C ASN A 47 19.63 -34.48 -32.70
N GLY A 48 19.03 -35.53 -33.25
CA GLY A 48 17.95 -36.27 -32.62
C GLY A 48 18.36 -36.96 -31.33
N ASP A 49 17.42 -36.99 -30.39
CA ASP A 49 17.11 -38.22 -29.70
C ASP A 49 15.60 -38.32 -29.48
N ASP A 50 15.10 -39.52 -29.77
CA ASP A 50 13.69 -39.88 -29.88
C ASP A 50 13.09 -40.04 -28.48
N THR A 51 12.64 -38.92 -27.88
CA THR A 51 11.79 -38.98 -26.68
C THR A 51 10.33 -38.78 -27.08
N SER A 52 9.76 -39.89 -27.52
CA SER A 52 8.32 -40.09 -27.65
C SER A 52 7.53 -39.42 -26.52
N LYS A 53 6.46 -38.72 -26.92
CA LYS A 53 5.41 -38.20 -26.04
C LYS A 53 4.88 -39.33 -25.16
N HIS A 54 5.38 -39.46 -23.94
CA HIS A 54 4.68 -40.17 -22.89
C HIS A 54 3.44 -39.36 -22.49
N LYS A 55 2.37 -39.52 -23.28
CA LYS A 55 1.00 -39.41 -22.75
C LYS A 55 0.93 -40.43 -21.63
N ILE A 56 1.07 -39.97 -20.38
CA ILE A 56 0.73 -40.77 -19.21
C ILE A 56 -0.77 -41.08 -19.35
N ASP A 57 -1.08 -42.32 -19.67
CA ASP A 57 -2.45 -42.82 -19.75
C ASP A 57 -3.00 -42.91 -18.32
N TYR A 58 -3.72 -41.87 -17.88
CA TYR A 58 -4.38 -41.78 -16.56
C TYR A 58 -5.55 -42.78 -16.39
N LYS A 59 -5.59 -43.86 -17.18
CA LYS A 59 -6.59 -44.94 -17.07
C LYS A 59 -6.25 -46.00 -16.03
N GLN A 60 -5.62 -45.62 -14.91
CA GLN A 60 -5.75 -46.43 -13.70
C GLN A 60 -7.10 -46.11 -13.07
N VAL A 61 -7.94 -47.14 -12.92
CA VAL A 61 -9.28 -47.15 -12.33
C VAL A 61 -9.43 -46.08 -11.25
N ILE A 62 -9.98 -44.92 -11.65
CA ILE A 62 -10.27 -43.82 -10.74
C ILE A 62 -11.48 -44.26 -9.93
N ASP A 63 -11.25 -44.72 -8.71
CA ASP A 63 -12.34 -44.94 -7.76
C ASP A 63 -13.00 -43.58 -7.43
N PRO A 64 -14.26 -43.34 -7.86
CA PRO A 64 -14.95 -42.08 -7.61
C PRO A 64 -15.20 -41.81 -6.11
N GLU A 65 -15.12 -42.83 -5.25
CA GLU A 65 -15.33 -42.69 -3.79
C GLU A 65 -14.22 -41.91 -3.07
N THR A 66 -13.13 -41.59 -3.79
CA THR A 66 -11.89 -41.01 -3.25
C THR A 66 -11.56 -39.63 -3.84
N MET A 67 -12.57 -38.89 -4.30
CA MET A 67 -12.49 -37.48 -4.71
C MET A 67 -13.61 -36.68 -4.05
N PRO A 68 -13.45 -35.36 -3.85
CA PRO A 68 -14.53 -34.53 -3.34
C PRO A 68 -15.68 -34.47 -4.35
N ASN A 69 -16.91 -34.62 -3.85
CA ASN A 69 -18.11 -34.38 -4.63
C ASN A 69 -18.26 -32.89 -4.97
N GLN A 70 -17.98 -32.03 -3.99
CA GLN A 70 -18.00 -30.60 -4.13
C GLN A 70 -16.85 -29.97 -3.34
N VAL A 71 -16.21 -28.97 -3.93
CA VAL A 71 -15.24 -28.08 -3.30
C VAL A 71 -15.81 -26.67 -3.36
N VAL A 72 -15.86 -25.99 -2.22
CA VAL A 72 -16.26 -24.58 -2.14
C VAL A 72 -15.09 -23.78 -1.59
N LEU A 73 -14.61 -22.79 -2.34
CA LEU A 73 -13.58 -21.86 -1.93
C LEU A 73 -14.23 -20.50 -1.61
N ILE A 74 -14.23 -20.13 -0.34
CA ILE A 74 -14.74 -18.85 0.17
C ILE A 74 -13.53 -18.00 0.52
N ILE A 75 -13.38 -16.90 -0.19
CA ILE A 75 -12.33 -15.91 0.06
C ILE A 75 -13.03 -14.68 0.67
N VAL A 76 -12.62 -14.32 1.87
CA VAL A 76 -13.07 -13.10 2.56
C VAL A 76 -11.90 -12.13 2.52
N ASP A 77 -12.02 -11.08 1.71
CA ASP A 77 -10.97 -10.09 1.49
C ASP A 77 -10.56 -9.44 2.82
N ALA A 78 -9.25 -9.26 3.02
CA ALA A 78 -8.62 -8.72 4.23
C ALA A 78 -8.90 -9.48 5.55
N LEU A 79 -9.30 -10.76 5.50
CA LEU A 79 -9.56 -11.54 6.71
C LEU A 79 -8.27 -11.86 7.47
N ARG A 80 -8.06 -11.15 8.59
CA ARG A 80 -6.95 -11.41 9.52
C ARG A 80 -7.16 -12.65 10.37
N VAL A 81 -6.05 -13.27 10.76
CA VAL A 81 -6.07 -14.49 11.60
C VAL A 81 -6.75 -14.28 12.97
N ASP A 82 -6.55 -13.10 13.57
CA ASP A 82 -7.12 -12.74 14.88
C ASP A 82 -8.63 -12.46 14.83
N MET A 83 -9.22 -12.35 13.64
CA MET A 83 -10.66 -12.16 13.46
C MET A 83 -11.44 -13.48 13.47
N MET A 84 -10.80 -14.62 13.15
CA MET A 84 -11.44 -15.95 13.11
C MET A 84 -11.52 -16.59 14.50
N THR A 85 -12.38 -16.02 15.35
CA THR A 85 -12.58 -16.46 16.75
C THR A 85 -13.95 -17.09 16.96
N PRO A 86 -14.16 -17.93 18.01
CA PRO A 86 -15.45 -18.55 18.27
C PRO A 86 -16.61 -17.56 18.52
N THR A 87 -16.30 -16.31 18.90
CA THR A 87 -17.28 -15.24 19.10
C THR A 87 -17.75 -14.63 17.78
N ASN A 88 -16.87 -14.58 16.79
CA ASN A 88 -17.14 -14.04 15.45
C ASN A 88 -17.68 -15.12 14.50
N PHE A 89 -17.18 -16.35 14.63
CA PHE A 89 -17.55 -17.53 13.84
C PHE A 89 -18.11 -18.68 14.69
N PRO A 90 -19.24 -18.48 15.39
CA PRO A 90 -19.81 -19.50 16.28
C PRO A 90 -20.26 -20.76 15.55
N PHE A 91 -20.78 -20.67 14.32
CA PHE A 91 -21.16 -21.85 13.55
C PHE A 91 -19.93 -22.67 13.14
N LEU A 92 -18.95 -22.03 12.49
CA LEU A 92 -17.74 -22.71 12.02
C LEU A 92 -16.92 -23.32 13.18
N LEU A 93 -16.63 -22.52 14.22
CA LEU A 93 -15.66 -22.91 15.25
C LEU A 93 -16.27 -23.60 16.48
N THR A 94 -17.59 -23.48 16.68
CA THR A 94 -18.29 -24.14 17.80
C THR A 94 -19.24 -25.23 17.32
N SER A 95 -20.13 -24.93 16.36
CA SER A 95 -21.15 -25.89 15.93
C SER A 95 -20.56 -27.01 15.08
N LEU A 96 -19.81 -26.68 14.02
CA LEU A 96 -19.23 -27.67 13.11
C LEU A 96 -18.11 -28.47 13.75
N LYS A 97 -17.27 -27.83 14.56
CA LYS A 97 -16.15 -28.49 15.27
C LYS A 97 -16.62 -29.63 16.19
N ASN A 98 -17.84 -29.53 16.74
CA ASN A 98 -18.43 -30.56 17.60
C ASN A 98 -19.35 -31.53 16.84
N HIS A 99 -19.47 -31.40 15.52
CA HIS A 99 -20.39 -32.19 14.72
C HIS A 99 -19.81 -33.58 14.40
N LYS A 100 -20.59 -34.64 14.65
CA LYS A 100 -20.10 -36.04 14.59
C LYS A 100 -19.62 -36.52 13.21
N LYS A 101 -20.10 -35.88 12.13
CA LYS A 101 -19.81 -36.27 10.74
C LYS A 101 -18.97 -35.25 9.98
N THR A 102 -18.34 -34.32 10.69
CA THR A 102 -17.66 -33.17 10.08
C THR A 102 -16.30 -32.98 10.74
N GLY A 103 -15.26 -32.81 9.93
CA GLY A 103 -13.95 -32.38 10.40
C GLY A 103 -13.75 -30.90 10.12
N VAL A 104 -13.10 -30.19 11.04
CA VAL A 104 -12.70 -28.78 10.86
C VAL A 104 -11.20 -28.68 11.11
N LEU A 105 -10.45 -28.28 10.09
CA LEU A 105 -9.01 -28.03 10.11
C LEU A 105 -8.77 -26.52 10.10
N LEU A 106 -7.78 -26.04 10.86
CA LEU A 106 -7.45 -24.62 10.99
C LEU A 106 -5.95 -24.42 10.79
N TYR A 107 -5.59 -23.45 9.95
CA TYR A 107 -4.22 -23.11 9.59
C TYR A 107 -4.00 -21.60 9.63
N ASN A 108 -2.75 -21.20 9.88
CA ASN A 108 -2.29 -19.84 9.60
C ASN A 108 -1.60 -19.84 8.24
N VAL A 109 -2.13 -19.06 7.31
CA VAL A 109 -1.58 -18.89 5.97
C VAL A 109 -0.63 -17.70 5.98
N THR A 110 0.62 -17.95 5.60
CA THR A 110 1.59 -16.88 5.32
C THR A 110 1.45 -16.44 3.87
N VAL A 111 1.30 -15.13 3.69
CA VAL A 111 1.09 -14.46 2.42
C VAL A 111 2.34 -13.63 2.08
N ASP A 112 2.92 -13.82 0.89
CA ASP A 112 4.08 -13.03 0.49
C ASP A 112 3.68 -11.59 0.08
N SER A 113 4.47 -10.57 0.42
CA SER A 113 4.21 -9.20 -0.06
C SER A 113 4.42 -9.04 -1.58
N PRO A 114 3.75 -8.06 -2.23
CA PRO A 114 2.74 -7.16 -1.66
C PRO A 114 1.39 -7.85 -1.47
N THR A 115 0.77 -7.56 -0.35
CA THR A 115 -0.53 -8.07 0.11
C THR A 115 -1.68 -7.34 -0.58
N VAL A 116 -1.79 -7.46 -1.90
CA VAL A 116 -2.84 -6.84 -2.73
C VAL A 116 -3.66 -7.91 -3.45
N THR A 117 -4.99 -7.78 -3.44
CA THR A 117 -5.99 -8.76 -3.92
C THR A 117 -5.63 -9.47 -5.23
N LEU A 118 -5.41 -8.74 -6.33
CA LEU A 118 -5.17 -9.35 -7.66
C LEU A 118 -3.94 -10.29 -7.67
N PRO A 119 -2.74 -9.87 -7.23
CA PRO A 119 -1.62 -10.78 -7.03
C PRO A 119 -1.93 -11.99 -6.13
N ARG A 120 -2.72 -11.82 -5.07
CA ARG A 120 -3.07 -12.91 -4.14
C ARG A 120 -3.96 -13.95 -4.79
N VAL A 121 -4.99 -13.52 -5.50
CA VAL A 121 -5.86 -14.39 -6.29
C VAL A 121 -5.03 -15.17 -7.32
N LYS A 122 -4.11 -14.51 -8.03
CA LYS A 122 -3.20 -15.17 -8.97
C LYS A 122 -2.37 -16.25 -8.27
N THR A 123 -1.78 -15.96 -7.12
CA THR A 123 -1.00 -16.93 -6.34
C THR A 123 -1.84 -18.12 -5.86
N MET A 124 -3.07 -17.91 -5.39
CA MET A 124 -3.96 -18.99 -4.96
C MET A 124 -4.36 -19.92 -6.12
N MET A 125 -4.43 -19.42 -7.35
CA MET A 125 -4.83 -20.20 -8.53
C MET A 125 -3.67 -20.86 -9.28
N THR A 126 -2.46 -20.31 -9.22
CA THR A 126 -1.27 -20.84 -9.91
C THR A 126 -0.31 -21.57 -8.96
N GLY A 127 -0.32 -21.25 -7.67
CA GLY A 127 0.70 -21.70 -6.72
C GLY A 127 2.06 -21.03 -6.96
N LYS A 128 2.11 -19.97 -7.76
CA LYS A 128 3.29 -19.15 -8.02
C LYS A 128 3.25 -17.91 -7.15
N ALA A 129 4.31 -17.67 -6.41
CA ALA A 129 4.43 -16.47 -5.62
C ALA A 129 4.57 -15.21 -6.51
N PRO A 130 4.06 -14.05 -6.08
CA PRO A 130 4.14 -12.81 -6.85
C PRO A 130 5.59 -12.42 -7.19
N THR A 131 5.81 -11.82 -8.35
CA THR A 131 7.02 -11.05 -8.61
C THR A 131 6.66 -9.58 -8.80
N TYR A 132 7.56 -8.66 -8.43
CA TYR A 132 7.31 -7.21 -8.62
C TYR A 132 6.99 -6.86 -10.09
N LEU A 133 7.60 -7.60 -11.03
CA LEU A 133 7.31 -7.52 -12.47
C LEU A 133 5.88 -7.96 -12.83
N ASP A 134 5.35 -9.03 -12.21
CA ASP A 134 3.96 -9.47 -12.42
C ASP A 134 2.98 -8.36 -12.02
N ILE A 135 3.27 -7.67 -10.92
CA ILE A 135 2.46 -6.54 -10.44
C ILE A 135 2.53 -5.41 -11.45
N LEU A 136 3.72 -5.00 -11.88
CA LEU A 136 3.87 -3.94 -12.88
C LEU A 136 3.21 -4.25 -14.22
N LYS A 137 3.28 -5.49 -14.72
CA LYS A 137 2.62 -5.89 -15.97
C LYS A 137 1.09 -5.83 -15.84
N ASN A 138 0.54 -6.25 -14.70
CA ASN A 138 -0.88 -6.08 -14.40
C ASN A 138 -1.26 -4.58 -14.27
N LEU A 139 -0.30 -3.74 -13.83
CA LEU A 139 -0.43 -2.28 -13.72
C LEU A 139 -0.13 -1.54 -15.05
N GLN A 140 0.18 -2.22 -16.16
CA GLN A 140 0.47 -1.58 -17.46
C GLN A 140 -0.49 -1.97 -18.57
N THR A 141 -1.19 -3.08 -18.40
CA THR A 141 -2.03 -3.68 -19.45
C THR A 141 -3.48 -3.19 -19.44
N SER A 142 -3.86 -2.18 -18.63
CA SER A 142 -5.26 -1.72 -18.53
C SER A 142 -5.77 -0.90 -19.73
N ASP A 143 -4.97 -0.70 -20.77
CA ASP A 143 -5.41 -0.05 -22.00
C ASP A 143 -6.40 -0.95 -22.77
N ASN A 144 -7.70 -0.70 -22.54
CA ASN A 144 -8.89 -0.94 -23.38
C ASN A 144 -9.08 -2.29 -24.10
N SER A 145 -8.32 -3.34 -23.79
CA SER A 145 -8.59 -4.68 -24.29
C SER A 145 -8.82 -5.64 -23.14
N LEU A 146 -10.06 -6.14 -23.02
CA LEU A 146 -10.50 -7.18 -22.07
C LEU A 146 -9.61 -8.45 -22.14
N SER A 147 -8.80 -8.59 -23.18
CA SER A 147 -7.88 -9.70 -23.46
C SER A 147 -6.48 -9.56 -22.86
N SER A 148 -6.12 -8.40 -22.30
CA SER A 148 -4.73 -8.10 -21.88
C SER A 148 -4.35 -8.54 -20.46
N ASN A 149 -5.33 -8.71 -19.56
CA ASN A 149 -5.16 -9.23 -18.19
C ASN A 149 -5.49 -10.72 -18.05
N LEU A 150 -5.72 -11.41 -19.17
CA LEU A 150 -5.98 -12.84 -19.22
C LEU A 150 -4.85 -13.59 -18.50
N LEU A 151 -5.19 -14.40 -17.50
CA LEU A 151 -4.24 -15.30 -16.88
C LEU A 151 -3.90 -16.44 -17.85
N THR A 152 -2.94 -16.19 -18.74
CA THR A 152 -2.48 -17.14 -19.77
C THR A 152 -1.66 -18.29 -19.16
N GLN A 153 -1.01 -18.02 -18.03
CA GLN A 153 -0.25 -18.99 -17.24
C GLN A 153 -1.13 -20.17 -16.81
N ASP A 154 -0.49 -21.33 -16.70
CA ASP A 154 -1.14 -22.54 -16.23
C ASP A 154 -1.67 -22.36 -14.80
N ASN A 155 -2.93 -22.76 -14.57
CA ASN A 155 -3.64 -22.50 -13.31
C ASN A 155 -4.72 -23.56 -13.07
N ILE A 156 -5.19 -23.66 -11.83
CA ILE A 156 -6.15 -24.71 -11.43
C ILE A 156 -7.47 -24.66 -12.22
N ILE A 157 -7.99 -23.46 -12.53
CA ILE A 157 -9.24 -23.31 -13.28
C ILE A 157 -9.06 -23.86 -14.70
N LYS A 158 -7.96 -23.46 -15.38
CA LYS A 158 -7.62 -23.97 -16.71
C LYS A 158 -7.45 -25.50 -16.71
N LEU A 159 -6.70 -26.04 -15.74
CA LEU A 159 -6.50 -27.49 -15.61
C LEU A 159 -7.81 -28.26 -15.42
N LEU A 160 -8.71 -27.75 -14.59
CA LEU A 160 -10.02 -28.37 -14.36
C LEU A 160 -10.90 -28.32 -15.62
N ARG A 161 -10.88 -27.22 -16.37
CA ARG A 161 -11.62 -27.12 -17.64
C ARG A 161 -11.07 -28.05 -18.71
N GLU A 162 -9.75 -28.21 -18.79
CA GLU A 162 -9.14 -29.07 -19.81
C GLU A 162 -9.32 -30.57 -19.51
N ASN A 163 -9.29 -30.97 -18.23
CA ASN A 163 -9.24 -32.38 -17.84
C ASN A 163 -10.54 -32.89 -17.20
N ARG A 164 -11.41 -31.99 -16.71
CA ARG A 164 -12.56 -32.30 -15.85
C ARG A 164 -13.76 -31.40 -16.11
N ASN A 165 -14.18 -31.34 -17.38
CA ASN A 165 -15.37 -30.60 -17.81
C ASN A 165 -16.66 -31.03 -17.07
N ASP A 166 -16.71 -32.25 -16.53
CA ASP A 166 -17.82 -32.80 -15.74
C ASP A 166 -18.02 -32.12 -14.37
N LEU A 167 -17.04 -31.35 -13.90
CA LEU A 167 -17.13 -30.70 -12.60
C LEU A 167 -18.06 -29.50 -12.63
N GLY A 168 -17.99 -28.67 -13.68
CA GLY A 168 -18.62 -27.34 -13.68
C GLY A 168 -17.97 -26.40 -12.64
N ILE A 169 -17.58 -25.21 -13.08
CA ILE A 169 -16.96 -24.20 -12.21
C ILE A 169 -17.89 -23.00 -12.14
N CYS A 170 -18.28 -22.59 -10.93
CA CYS A 170 -19.08 -21.39 -10.70
C CYS A 170 -18.26 -20.35 -9.92
N PHE A 171 -18.41 -19.08 -10.29
CA PHE A 171 -17.74 -17.97 -9.61
C PHE A 171 -18.71 -16.84 -9.28
N PHE A 172 -18.72 -16.34 -8.05
CA PHE A 172 -19.44 -15.13 -7.68
C PHE A 172 -18.56 -14.23 -6.82
N GLY A 173 -18.41 -12.97 -7.19
CA GLY A 173 -17.52 -12.04 -6.47
C GLY A 173 -17.45 -10.69 -7.14
N ASP A 174 -16.22 -10.19 -7.32
CA ASP A 174 -15.95 -8.90 -7.94
C ASP A 174 -15.28 -9.03 -9.32
N GLU A 175 -15.11 -7.88 -9.98
CA GLU A 175 -14.54 -7.78 -11.34
C GLU A 175 -13.08 -8.25 -11.45
N THR A 176 -12.31 -8.27 -10.36
CA THR A 176 -10.90 -8.72 -10.35
C THR A 176 -10.75 -10.11 -10.96
N TRP A 177 -11.65 -11.03 -10.60
CA TRP A 177 -11.68 -12.39 -11.14
C TRP A 177 -12.12 -12.43 -12.60
N LEU A 178 -13.11 -11.61 -12.98
CA LEU A 178 -13.59 -11.56 -14.36
C LEU A 178 -12.53 -11.00 -15.31
N ARG A 179 -11.59 -10.18 -14.83
CA ARG A 179 -10.44 -9.73 -15.64
C ARG A 179 -9.36 -10.79 -15.79
N LEU A 180 -9.10 -11.58 -14.74
CA LEU A 180 -8.18 -12.73 -14.82
C LEU A 180 -8.73 -13.85 -15.69
N PHE A 181 -10.05 -14.05 -15.66
CA PHE A 181 -10.80 -15.11 -16.34
C PHE A 181 -11.95 -14.53 -17.19
N PRO A 182 -11.64 -13.74 -18.23
CA PRO A 182 -12.64 -13.01 -19.01
C PRO A 182 -13.57 -13.94 -19.78
N ALA A 183 -14.81 -13.50 -19.92
CA ALA A 183 -15.78 -14.05 -20.86
C ALA A 183 -15.44 -13.62 -22.29
N ASP A 184 -15.85 -14.43 -23.25
CA ASP A 184 -15.80 -14.12 -24.67
C ASP A 184 -16.86 -13.04 -25.02
N GLN A 185 -16.77 -12.47 -26.23
CA GLN A 185 -17.58 -11.31 -26.63
C GLN A 185 -19.10 -11.55 -26.63
N ASP A 186 -19.52 -12.81 -26.72
CA ASP A 186 -20.92 -13.23 -26.66
C ASP A 186 -21.43 -13.42 -25.22
N GLY A 187 -20.60 -13.10 -24.22
CA GLY A 187 -20.91 -13.26 -22.80
C GLY A 187 -20.70 -14.67 -22.26
N THR A 188 -20.26 -15.62 -23.09
CA THR A 188 -19.94 -16.98 -22.63
C THR A 188 -18.56 -17.03 -22.00
N SER A 189 -18.38 -17.76 -20.90
CA SER A 189 -17.06 -17.92 -20.27
C SER A 189 -16.52 -19.33 -20.50
N LYS A 190 -15.33 -19.41 -21.09
CA LYS A 190 -14.58 -20.69 -21.19
C LYS A 190 -14.12 -21.21 -19.82
N PHE A 191 -14.08 -20.34 -18.82
CA PHE A 191 -13.59 -20.64 -17.46
C PHE A 191 -14.72 -21.02 -16.51
N PHE A 192 -15.83 -20.27 -16.53
CA PHE A 192 -16.93 -20.43 -15.60
C PHE A 192 -18.21 -20.84 -16.34
N GLN A 193 -18.86 -21.89 -15.83
CA GLN A 193 -20.19 -22.30 -16.29
C GLN A 193 -21.26 -21.26 -15.89
N GLN A 194 -21.10 -20.67 -14.71
CA GLN A 194 -21.94 -19.59 -14.22
C GLN A 194 -21.07 -18.59 -13.47
N SER A 195 -21.16 -17.31 -13.82
CA SER A 195 -20.44 -16.27 -13.10
C SER A 195 -21.19 -14.95 -13.04
N GLU A 196 -21.05 -14.24 -11.92
CA GLU A 196 -21.51 -12.85 -11.78
C GLU A 196 -20.53 -12.07 -10.90
N GLY A 197 -20.06 -10.92 -11.41
CA GLY A 197 -19.16 -10.01 -10.72
C GLY A 197 -19.78 -8.63 -10.55
N VAL A 198 -19.43 -7.95 -9.46
CA VAL A 198 -19.82 -6.54 -9.21
C VAL A 198 -18.55 -5.68 -9.14
N THR A 199 -18.68 -4.41 -9.48
CA THR A 199 -17.57 -3.45 -9.36
C THR A 199 -17.20 -3.24 -7.89
N SER A 200 -15.93 -3.48 -7.54
CA SER A 200 -15.38 -3.40 -6.18
C SER A 200 -14.91 -2.00 -5.76
N PHE A 201 -15.10 -0.99 -6.60
CA PHE A 201 -14.38 0.28 -6.48
C PHE A 201 -14.83 1.16 -5.31
N PHE A 202 -16.12 1.12 -4.97
CA PHE A 202 -16.66 2.02 -3.95
C PHE A 202 -16.45 1.44 -2.56
N VAL A 203 -15.31 1.79 -1.94
CA VAL A 203 -14.87 1.29 -0.62
C VAL A 203 -15.86 1.60 0.53
N LYS A 204 -16.83 2.50 0.32
CA LYS A 204 -17.91 2.77 1.30
C LYS A 204 -19.12 1.85 1.15
N ASP A 205 -19.18 1.03 0.11
CA ASP A 205 -20.16 -0.05 0.03
C ASP A 205 -19.63 -1.27 0.78
N PHE A 206 -20.35 -1.67 1.83
CA PHE A 206 -20.02 -2.86 2.62
C PHE A 206 -20.90 -4.07 2.27
N HIS A 207 -21.80 -3.95 1.29
CA HIS A 207 -22.92 -4.87 1.15
C HIS A 207 -23.24 -5.28 -0.28
N GLU A 208 -23.04 -4.46 -1.31
CA GLU A 208 -23.49 -4.77 -2.67
C GLU A 208 -22.84 -6.03 -3.20
N VAL A 209 -21.50 -6.11 -3.12
CA VAL A 209 -20.75 -7.30 -3.55
C VAL A 209 -21.16 -8.52 -2.71
N ASP A 210 -21.16 -8.40 -1.39
CA ASP A 210 -21.50 -9.52 -0.49
C ASP A 210 -22.95 -10.03 -0.69
N ASN A 211 -23.91 -9.11 -0.89
CA ASN A 211 -25.29 -9.44 -1.20
C ASN A 211 -25.41 -10.09 -2.57
N ASN A 212 -24.65 -9.61 -3.57
CA ASN A 212 -24.58 -10.20 -4.91
C ASN A 212 -24.08 -11.66 -4.85
N VAL A 213 -23.01 -11.91 -4.12
CA VAL A 213 -22.49 -13.28 -3.93
C VAL A 213 -23.54 -14.13 -3.21
N THR A 214 -24.11 -13.63 -2.13
CA THR A 214 -25.05 -14.38 -1.28
C THR A 214 -26.38 -14.69 -1.97
N ARG A 215 -26.90 -13.79 -2.82
CA ARG A 215 -28.15 -14.02 -3.56
C ARG A 215 -27.99 -15.10 -4.63
N ASN A 216 -26.82 -15.16 -5.27
CA ASN A 216 -26.53 -16.15 -6.29
C ASN A 216 -26.52 -17.57 -5.72
N LEU A 217 -26.22 -17.74 -4.42
CA LEU A 217 -26.30 -19.04 -3.73
C LEU A 217 -27.68 -19.71 -3.81
N ASN A 218 -28.74 -18.96 -4.08
CA ASN A 218 -30.10 -19.50 -4.20
C ASN A 218 -30.34 -20.20 -5.56
N ASN A 219 -29.69 -19.72 -6.63
CA ASN A 219 -29.92 -20.12 -8.02
C ASN A 219 -28.65 -20.68 -8.68
N ILE A 220 -27.74 -21.26 -7.90
CA ILE A 220 -26.54 -21.91 -8.44
C ILE A 220 -26.95 -23.18 -9.21
N GLN A 221 -26.49 -23.27 -10.46
CA GLN A 221 -26.49 -24.50 -11.23
C GLN A 221 -25.69 -25.63 -10.53
N ASP A 222 -25.80 -26.86 -11.05
CA ASP A 222 -25.04 -27.99 -10.53
C ASP A 222 -23.56 -27.86 -10.92
N CYS A 223 -22.76 -27.30 -10.03
CA CYS A 223 -21.31 -27.18 -10.17
C CYS A 223 -20.58 -27.72 -8.94
N LYS A 224 -19.52 -28.47 -9.19
CA LYS A 224 -18.70 -29.16 -8.19
C LYS A 224 -17.54 -28.31 -7.68
N PHE A 225 -17.16 -27.25 -8.38
CA PHE A 225 -16.25 -26.24 -7.85
C PHE A 225 -16.92 -24.88 -7.80
N LEU A 226 -17.11 -24.34 -6.58
CA LEU A 226 -17.74 -23.05 -6.34
C LEU A 226 -16.72 -22.10 -5.71
N ILE A 227 -16.50 -20.95 -6.33
CA ILE A 227 -15.61 -19.89 -5.85
C ILE A 227 -16.46 -18.67 -5.46
N LEU A 228 -16.29 -18.19 -4.23
CA LEU A 228 -17.01 -17.04 -3.68
C LEU A 228 -16.00 -16.03 -3.14
N HIS A 229 -16.08 -14.78 -3.58
CA HIS A 229 -15.18 -13.71 -3.12
C HIS A 229 -15.98 -12.55 -2.50
N TYR A 230 -15.77 -12.30 -1.21
CA TYR A 230 -16.47 -11.29 -0.42
C TYR A 230 -15.54 -10.13 -0.08
N LEU A 231 -15.97 -8.89 -0.27
CA LEU A 231 -15.14 -7.68 -0.12
C LEU A 231 -15.55 -6.79 1.05
N GLY A 232 -16.75 -6.99 1.61
CA GLY A 232 -17.29 -6.07 2.61
C GLY A 232 -16.42 -5.90 3.86
N LEU A 233 -15.59 -6.91 4.21
CA LEU A 233 -14.67 -6.81 5.34
C LEU A 233 -13.48 -5.89 5.04
N ASP A 234 -12.84 -6.04 3.88
CA ASP A 234 -11.74 -5.18 3.40
C ASP A 234 -12.19 -3.71 3.33
N HIS A 235 -13.35 -3.47 2.74
CA HIS A 235 -13.93 -2.13 2.62
C HIS A 235 -14.14 -1.46 3.99
N ILE A 236 -14.65 -2.19 4.99
CA ILE A 236 -14.77 -1.67 6.37
C ILE A 236 -13.38 -1.38 6.94
N GLY A 237 -12.40 -2.27 6.71
CA GLY A 237 -11.02 -2.12 7.12
C GLY A 237 -10.35 -0.87 6.54
N HIS A 238 -10.60 -0.55 5.28
CA HIS A 238 -10.10 0.68 4.66
C HIS A 238 -10.73 1.96 5.21
N VAL A 239 -12.05 1.97 5.40
CA VAL A 239 -12.79 3.17 5.84
C VAL A 239 -12.58 3.47 7.33
N TYR A 240 -12.57 2.44 8.17
CA TYR A 240 -12.55 2.60 9.62
C TYR A 240 -11.35 1.93 10.30
N GLY A 241 -10.50 1.20 9.58
CA GLY A 241 -9.54 0.31 10.22
C GLY A 241 -10.20 -0.93 10.84
N PRO A 242 -9.39 -1.92 11.27
CA PRO A 242 -9.91 -3.18 11.83
C PRO A 242 -10.51 -3.03 13.24
N THR A 243 -10.26 -1.91 13.94
CA THR A 243 -10.58 -1.76 15.37
C THR A 243 -11.51 -0.60 15.70
N GLU A 244 -11.65 0.43 14.87
CA GLU A 244 -12.43 1.63 15.23
C GLU A 244 -13.95 1.39 15.24
N ARG A 245 -14.45 0.45 14.42
CA ARG A 245 -15.87 0.05 14.33
C ARG A 245 -16.05 -1.45 14.61
N PRO A 246 -15.82 -1.90 15.86
CA PRO A 246 -15.88 -3.31 16.21
C PRO A 246 -17.29 -3.89 16.05
N ASP A 247 -18.33 -3.06 16.12
CA ASP A 247 -19.72 -3.42 15.84
C ASP A 247 -19.92 -3.85 14.37
N LEU A 248 -19.40 -3.06 13.41
CA LEU A 248 -19.49 -3.36 11.98
C LEU A 248 -18.65 -4.57 11.61
N ILE A 249 -17.38 -4.61 12.06
CA ILE A 249 -16.49 -5.76 11.84
C ILE A 249 -17.14 -7.04 12.38
N LYS A 250 -17.61 -7.03 13.63
CA LYS A 250 -18.25 -8.21 14.24
C LYS A 250 -19.55 -8.60 13.51
N SER A 251 -20.35 -7.64 13.08
CA SER A 251 -21.55 -7.91 12.29
C SER A 251 -21.21 -8.57 10.95
N LYS A 252 -20.18 -8.06 10.27
CA LYS A 252 -19.70 -8.58 8.99
C LYS A 252 -19.09 -9.98 9.12
N LEU A 253 -18.29 -10.25 10.15
CA LEU A 253 -17.76 -11.58 10.39
C LEU A 253 -18.88 -12.61 10.71
N LYS A 254 -19.90 -12.20 11.47
CA LYS A 254 -21.09 -13.02 11.72
C LYS A 254 -21.94 -13.25 10.45
N GLU A 255 -21.94 -12.30 9.52
CA GLU A 255 -22.54 -12.49 8.20
C GLU A 255 -21.81 -13.60 7.43
N MET A 256 -20.47 -13.59 7.44
CA MET A 256 -19.67 -14.65 6.81
C MET A 256 -19.90 -16.01 7.45
N ASP A 257 -20.01 -16.08 8.78
CA ASP A 257 -20.36 -17.32 9.50
C ASP A 257 -21.75 -17.87 9.10
N LYS A 258 -22.74 -17.00 8.85
CA LYS A 258 -24.05 -17.39 8.32
C LYS A 258 -23.99 -17.86 6.87
N VAL A 259 -23.14 -17.25 6.04
CA VAL A 259 -22.88 -17.71 4.67
C VAL A 259 -22.32 -19.13 4.69
N ILE A 260 -21.31 -19.38 5.53
CA ILE A 260 -20.74 -20.73 5.73
C ILE A 260 -21.83 -21.72 6.14
N GLN A 261 -22.72 -21.33 7.07
CA GLN A 261 -23.87 -22.14 7.47
C GLN A 261 -24.82 -22.45 6.31
N LYS A 262 -25.16 -21.46 5.50
CA LYS A 262 -26.03 -21.62 4.33
C LYS A 262 -25.43 -22.64 3.34
N ILE A 263 -24.14 -22.54 3.06
CA ILE A 263 -23.42 -23.43 2.15
C ILE A 263 -23.34 -24.84 2.73
N TYR A 264 -22.94 -25.00 3.98
CA TYR A 264 -22.88 -26.30 4.65
C TYR A 264 -24.23 -27.02 4.63
N ASN A 265 -25.32 -26.29 4.91
CA ASN A 265 -26.68 -26.85 4.88
C ASN A 265 -27.11 -27.25 3.46
N ARG A 266 -26.67 -26.53 2.42
CA ARG A 266 -26.90 -26.91 1.02
C ARG A 266 -26.17 -28.21 0.70
N ILE A 267 -24.87 -28.29 0.98
CA ILE A 267 -24.04 -29.48 0.72
C ILE A 267 -24.61 -30.70 1.45
N SER A 268 -24.99 -30.54 2.72
CA SER A 268 -25.54 -31.62 3.55
C SER A 268 -26.88 -32.17 3.05
N LYS A 269 -27.62 -31.41 2.22
CA LYS A 269 -28.91 -31.80 1.64
C LYS A 269 -28.79 -32.48 0.27
N LEU A 270 -27.64 -32.41 -0.39
CA LEU A 270 -27.42 -33.07 -1.68
C LEU A 270 -27.58 -34.59 -1.48
N LYS A 271 -28.57 -35.20 -2.16
CA LYS A 271 -28.90 -36.63 -2.02
C LYS A 271 -27.79 -37.47 -2.68
N GLY A 272 -27.03 -38.19 -1.86
CA GLY A 272 -25.93 -39.08 -2.26
C GLY A 272 -25.07 -39.38 -1.04
N HIS A 273 -25.52 -40.30 -0.18
CA HIS A 273 -25.09 -40.46 1.22
C HIS A 273 -23.62 -40.91 1.44
N SER A 274 -22.78 -40.96 0.41
CA SER A 274 -21.42 -41.51 0.48
C SER A 274 -20.29 -40.52 0.17
N ASN A 275 -20.53 -39.40 -0.50
CA ASN A 275 -19.41 -38.62 -1.05
C ASN A 275 -19.01 -37.43 -0.17
N LYS A 276 -17.72 -37.40 0.21
CA LYS A 276 -17.11 -36.32 0.99
C LYS A 276 -17.09 -35.02 0.18
N SER A 277 -17.18 -33.87 0.85
CA SER A 277 -17.02 -32.52 0.26
C SER A 277 -16.18 -31.66 1.17
N VAL A 278 -15.59 -30.57 0.64
CA VAL A 278 -14.79 -29.63 1.44
C VAL A 278 -15.20 -28.18 1.18
N ILE A 279 -15.35 -27.41 2.26
CA ILE A 279 -15.48 -25.96 2.23
C ILE A 279 -14.19 -25.37 2.78
N ILE A 280 -13.49 -24.56 2.00
CA ILE A 280 -12.28 -23.84 2.38
C ILE A 280 -12.64 -22.38 2.56
N VAL A 281 -12.40 -21.82 3.74
CA VAL A 281 -12.59 -20.39 4.06
C VAL A 281 -11.22 -19.79 4.32
N THR A 282 -10.83 -18.76 3.58
CA THR A 282 -9.53 -18.09 3.76
C THR A 282 -9.62 -16.60 3.50
N GLY A 283 -8.62 -15.85 3.96
CA GLY A 283 -8.32 -14.51 3.44
C GLY A 283 -7.30 -14.58 2.30
N ASP A 284 -7.37 -13.65 1.36
CA ASP A 284 -6.35 -13.43 0.34
C ASP A 284 -5.15 -12.62 0.88
N HIS A 285 -5.43 -11.63 1.73
CA HIS A 285 -4.49 -10.94 2.61
C HIS A 285 -5.17 -10.54 3.93
N GLY A 286 -4.42 -9.92 4.85
CA GLY A 286 -4.96 -9.25 6.03
C GLY A 286 -5.00 -7.73 5.86
N MET A 287 -4.96 -6.99 6.98
CA MET A 287 -5.07 -5.52 6.99
C MET A 287 -4.25 -4.93 8.13
N ALA A 288 -3.47 -3.89 7.84
CA ALA A 288 -2.71 -3.17 8.87
C ALA A 288 -3.67 -2.51 9.89
N ASN A 289 -3.19 -2.25 11.10
CA ASN A 289 -3.99 -1.60 12.14
C ASN A 289 -4.48 -0.20 11.73
N VAL A 290 -3.75 0.44 10.82
CA VAL A 290 -4.11 1.71 10.20
C VAL A 290 -5.07 1.56 9.00
N GLY A 291 -5.63 0.39 8.70
CA GLY A 291 -6.60 0.23 7.61
C GLY A 291 -6.04 0.39 6.19
N GLY A 292 -4.76 0.07 6.01
CA GLY A 292 -4.11 -0.10 4.70
C GLY A 292 -3.59 -1.53 4.53
N HIS A 293 -3.30 -1.93 3.30
CA HIS A 293 -2.66 -3.21 3.01
C HIS A 293 -1.71 -3.07 1.78
N GLY A 294 -0.89 -4.07 1.52
CA GLY A 294 0.13 -4.09 0.45
C GLY A 294 1.56 -4.20 0.98
N GLY A 295 1.75 -4.07 2.30
CA GLY A 295 3.02 -4.16 3.02
C GLY A 295 3.31 -5.57 3.53
N SER A 296 4.08 -5.64 4.62
CA SER A 296 4.67 -6.86 5.20
C SER A 296 4.43 -6.98 6.70
N SER A 297 3.56 -6.16 7.29
CA SER A 297 3.21 -6.29 8.70
C SER A 297 2.59 -7.66 8.98
N TYR A 298 2.76 -8.16 10.20
CA TYR A 298 2.26 -9.47 10.60
C TYR A 298 0.76 -9.64 10.32
N GLU A 299 0.00 -8.59 10.58
CA GLU A 299 -1.44 -8.49 10.38
C GLU A 299 -1.83 -8.53 8.89
N GLU A 300 -0.98 -8.04 7.99
CA GLU A 300 -1.23 -8.09 6.55
C GLU A 300 -0.86 -9.44 5.93
N ILE A 301 0.24 -10.05 6.40
CA ILE A 301 0.79 -11.28 5.79
C ILE A 301 0.22 -12.58 6.41
N THR A 302 -0.60 -12.48 7.45
CA THR A 302 -1.12 -13.67 8.16
C THR A 302 -2.65 -13.73 8.08
N THR A 303 -3.15 -14.66 7.28
CA THR A 303 -4.59 -14.92 7.13
C THR A 303 -4.96 -16.30 7.68
N PRO A 304 -6.20 -16.54 8.13
CA PRO A 304 -6.62 -17.87 8.55
C PRO A 304 -7.05 -18.70 7.34
N LEU A 305 -6.87 -20.02 7.40
CA LEU A 305 -7.55 -20.96 6.52
C LEU A 305 -8.29 -22.01 7.35
N ALA A 306 -9.60 -22.12 7.14
CA ALA A 306 -10.44 -23.14 7.73
C ALA A 306 -10.96 -24.10 6.66
N ALA A 307 -10.65 -25.38 6.79
CA ALA A 307 -11.18 -26.43 5.91
C ALA A 307 -12.22 -27.28 6.65
N VAL A 308 -13.48 -27.22 6.20
CA VAL A 308 -14.61 -28.00 6.71
C VAL A 308 -14.85 -29.18 5.79
N ILE A 309 -14.63 -30.39 6.29
CA ILE A 309 -14.78 -31.62 5.52
C ILE A 309 -16.01 -32.38 5.98
N THR A 310 -16.96 -32.60 5.08
CA THR A 310 -18.25 -33.24 5.38
C THR A 310 -18.20 -34.76 5.18
N SER A 311 -19.14 -35.45 5.81
CA SER A 311 -19.35 -36.91 5.65
C SER A 311 -18.15 -37.76 6.10
N ILE A 312 -17.44 -37.33 7.15
CA ILE A 312 -16.34 -38.09 7.75
C ILE A 312 -16.79 -38.77 9.04
N SER A 313 -16.59 -40.08 9.14
CA SER A 313 -16.99 -40.90 10.30
C SER A 313 -15.98 -40.87 11.46
N HIS A 314 -14.70 -40.58 11.21
CA HIS A 314 -13.59 -40.73 12.18
C HIS A 314 -12.55 -39.59 12.16
N MET A 315 -12.97 -38.33 12.31
CA MET A 315 -12.05 -37.24 12.72
C MET A 315 -12.41 -36.76 14.12
N LYS A 316 -12.18 -37.62 15.13
CA LYS A 316 -12.65 -37.35 16.49
C LYS A 316 -11.72 -36.49 17.34
N ASN A 317 -10.47 -36.22 16.96
CA ASN A 317 -9.52 -35.50 17.82
C ASN A 317 -8.32 -34.93 17.04
N LEU A 318 -8.52 -34.09 16.01
CA LEU A 318 -7.42 -33.23 15.59
C LEU A 318 -7.33 -32.09 16.60
N LYS A 319 -6.37 -32.21 17.52
CA LYS A 319 -5.91 -31.05 18.29
C LYS A 319 -5.50 -30.00 17.25
N PRO A 320 -6.00 -28.76 17.33
CA PRO A 320 -5.56 -27.69 16.46
C PRO A 320 -4.10 -27.40 16.79
N ILE A 321 -3.18 -28.10 16.13
CA ILE A 321 -1.87 -27.54 15.91
C ILE A 321 -2.14 -26.54 14.80
N VAL A 322 -2.10 -25.26 15.14
CA VAL A 322 -2.06 -24.20 14.16
C VAL A 322 -0.78 -24.43 13.37
N SER A 323 -0.85 -25.26 12.32
CA SER A 323 0.26 -25.46 11.41
C SER A 323 0.24 -24.30 10.43
N SER A 324 1.44 -23.75 10.19
CA SER A 324 1.60 -22.66 9.23
C SER A 324 1.78 -23.25 7.84
N ILE A 325 0.98 -22.76 6.90
CA ILE A 325 1.09 -23.06 5.46
C ILE A 325 1.36 -21.76 4.71
N ASN A 326 1.77 -21.84 3.44
CA ASN A 326 1.92 -20.67 2.59
C ASN A 326 0.76 -20.59 1.60
N GLN A 327 0.41 -19.38 1.15
CA GLN A 327 -0.68 -19.20 0.18
C GLN A 327 -0.45 -19.96 -1.14
N VAL A 328 0.80 -20.14 -1.55
CA VAL A 328 1.19 -20.93 -2.73
C VAL A 328 0.80 -22.40 -2.64
N ASP A 329 0.55 -22.93 -1.43
CA ASP A 329 0.19 -24.33 -1.17
C ASP A 329 -1.26 -24.65 -1.58
N ILE A 330 -2.11 -23.63 -1.79
CA ILE A 330 -3.53 -23.78 -2.10
C ILE A 330 -3.75 -24.40 -3.50
N ALA A 331 -3.10 -23.86 -4.54
CA ALA A 331 -3.28 -24.35 -5.91
C ALA A 331 -2.90 -25.82 -6.11
N PRO A 332 -1.71 -26.31 -5.68
CA PRO A 332 -1.34 -27.72 -5.82
C PRO A 332 -2.24 -28.63 -4.97
N THR A 333 -2.69 -28.16 -3.79
CA THR A 333 -3.67 -28.90 -2.97
C THR A 333 -5.00 -29.07 -3.69
N LEU A 334 -5.52 -28.03 -4.34
CA LEU A 334 -6.74 -28.12 -5.16
C LEU A 334 -6.55 -29.08 -6.35
N ALA A 335 -5.40 -29.06 -7.02
CA ALA A 335 -5.08 -29.99 -8.09
C ALA A 335 -5.07 -31.45 -7.60
N ALA A 336 -4.42 -31.70 -6.45
CA ALA A 336 -4.34 -33.01 -5.81
C ALA A 336 -5.71 -33.59 -5.43
N LEU A 337 -6.65 -32.75 -4.97
CA LEU A 337 -8.01 -33.19 -4.61
C LEU A 337 -8.75 -33.86 -5.79
N TRP A 338 -8.53 -33.39 -7.02
CA TRP A 338 -9.11 -33.96 -8.24
C TRP A 338 -8.13 -34.81 -9.06
N ARG A 339 -6.98 -35.17 -8.49
CA ARG A 339 -5.95 -36.02 -9.12
C ARG A 339 -5.44 -35.45 -10.44
N LEU A 340 -5.26 -34.15 -10.49
CA LEU A 340 -4.64 -33.46 -11.61
C LEU A 340 -3.15 -33.29 -11.35
N ARG A 341 -2.38 -33.09 -12.44
CA ARG A 341 -1.01 -32.59 -12.33
C ARG A 341 -0.99 -31.22 -11.65
N MET A 342 0.14 -30.88 -11.04
CA MET A 342 0.33 -29.55 -10.46
C MET A 342 0.36 -28.47 -11.55
N PRO A 343 -0.12 -27.24 -11.27
CA PRO A 343 0.10 -26.11 -12.17
C PRO A 343 1.58 -25.95 -12.48
N GLU A 344 1.91 -25.64 -13.73
CA GLU A 344 3.28 -25.70 -14.24
C GLU A 344 4.29 -24.85 -13.46
N GLU A 345 3.87 -23.69 -12.95
CA GLU A 345 4.73 -22.79 -12.16
C GLU A 345 4.50 -22.90 -10.65
N SER A 346 3.77 -23.92 -10.19
CA SER A 346 3.48 -24.09 -8.77
C SER A 346 4.76 -24.37 -7.97
N GLN A 347 4.93 -23.67 -6.86
CA GLN A 347 6.04 -23.83 -5.92
C GLN A 347 5.56 -24.34 -4.55
N GLY A 348 4.26 -24.63 -4.43
CA GLY A 348 3.62 -24.99 -3.18
C GLY A 348 3.75 -26.47 -2.85
N LYS A 349 3.70 -26.76 -1.55
CA LYS A 349 3.56 -28.11 -1.02
C LYS A 349 2.09 -28.46 -0.81
N LEU A 350 1.78 -29.73 -0.57
CA LEU A 350 0.39 -30.16 -0.35
C LEU A 350 -0.03 -30.01 1.12
N ILE A 351 -1.26 -29.56 1.35
CA ILE A 351 -1.84 -29.50 2.70
C ILE A 351 -2.30 -30.91 3.10
N LEU A 352 -1.44 -31.61 3.85
CA LEU A 352 -1.55 -33.03 4.16
C LEU A 352 -2.94 -33.44 4.69
N GLU A 353 -3.44 -32.79 5.73
CA GLU A 353 -4.67 -33.23 6.39
C GLU A 353 -5.91 -33.02 5.50
N ILE A 354 -5.84 -32.08 4.54
CA ILE A 354 -6.88 -31.90 3.51
C ILE A 354 -6.79 -33.03 2.49
N VAL A 355 -5.61 -33.33 1.94
CA VAL A 355 -5.46 -34.34 0.88
C VAL A 355 -5.72 -35.76 1.42
N GLU A 356 -5.21 -36.10 2.61
CA GLU A 356 -5.42 -37.43 3.22
C GLU A 356 -6.91 -37.72 3.48
N SER A 357 -7.72 -36.68 3.68
CA SER A 357 -9.15 -36.83 3.94
C SER A 357 -9.91 -37.37 2.73
N PHE A 358 -9.36 -37.27 1.53
CA PHE A 358 -9.98 -37.71 0.28
C PHE A 358 -9.26 -38.87 -0.41
N GLN A 359 -8.00 -39.15 -0.05
CA GLN A 359 -7.19 -40.15 -0.76
C GLN A 359 -6.89 -41.39 0.09
N SER A 360 -6.76 -42.56 -0.56
CA SER A 360 -6.22 -43.76 0.07
C SER A 360 -4.70 -43.63 0.29
N SER A 361 -4.10 -44.41 1.19
CA SER A 361 -2.65 -44.40 1.41
C SER A 361 -1.85 -44.67 0.13
N GLN A 362 -2.37 -45.51 -0.77
CA GLN A 362 -1.71 -45.81 -2.03
C GLN A 362 -1.70 -44.60 -2.97
N THR A 363 -2.84 -43.93 -3.12
CA THR A 363 -3.00 -42.72 -3.94
C THR A 363 -2.23 -41.54 -3.36
N LEU A 364 -2.22 -41.41 -2.03
CA LEU A 364 -1.49 -40.37 -1.32
C LEU A 364 0.01 -40.43 -1.63
N ALA A 365 0.59 -41.63 -1.58
CA ALA A 365 2.00 -41.83 -1.93
C ALA A 365 2.34 -41.31 -3.35
N HIS A 366 1.50 -41.64 -4.34
CA HIS A 366 1.70 -41.21 -5.73
C HIS A 366 1.55 -39.69 -5.88
N THR A 367 0.56 -39.10 -5.21
CA THR A 367 0.32 -37.65 -5.27
C THR A 367 1.50 -36.86 -4.70
N TYR A 368 2.07 -37.30 -3.58
CA TYR A 368 3.26 -36.70 -3.00
C TYR A 368 4.53 -36.93 -3.83
N GLU A 369 4.67 -38.13 -4.40
CA GLU A 369 5.75 -38.44 -5.33
C GLU A 369 5.72 -37.49 -6.54
N ASP A 370 4.54 -37.26 -7.12
CA ASP A 370 4.34 -36.39 -8.27
C ASP A 370 4.63 -34.93 -7.93
N ASN A 371 4.20 -34.43 -6.76
CA ASN A 371 4.55 -33.07 -6.36
C ASN A 371 6.06 -32.92 -6.08
N CYS A 372 6.71 -33.92 -5.48
CA CYS A 372 8.16 -33.92 -5.32
C CYS A 372 8.89 -33.83 -6.67
N LYS A 373 8.47 -34.61 -7.67
CA LYS A 373 9.02 -34.53 -9.04
C LYS A 373 8.81 -33.14 -9.65
N HIS A 374 7.63 -32.56 -9.45
CA HIS A 374 7.29 -31.22 -9.91
C HIS A 374 8.19 -30.15 -9.28
N LEU A 375 8.30 -30.12 -7.95
CA LEU A 375 9.16 -29.16 -7.24
C LEU A 375 10.65 -29.36 -7.57
N MET A 376 11.10 -30.61 -7.78
CA MET A 376 12.46 -30.89 -8.26
C MET A 376 12.70 -30.36 -9.67
N LYS A 377 11.71 -30.44 -10.57
CA LYS A 377 11.78 -29.83 -11.91
C LYS A 377 11.90 -28.30 -11.79
N MET A 378 11.12 -27.68 -10.90
CA MET A 378 11.18 -26.25 -10.62
C MET A 378 12.55 -25.80 -10.08
N LEU A 379 13.24 -26.67 -9.34
CA LEU A 379 14.59 -26.40 -8.81
C LEU A 379 15.67 -26.36 -9.91
N GLY A 380 15.38 -26.94 -11.09
CA GLY A 380 16.26 -26.93 -12.26
C GLY A 380 17.62 -27.61 -12.01
N GLU A 381 18.69 -26.93 -12.42
CA GLU A 381 20.09 -27.38 -12.28
C GLU A 381 20.82 -26.79 -11.06
N ALA A 382 20.08 -26.24 -10.08
CA ALA A 382 20.70 -25.72 -8.87
C ALA A 382 21.59 -26.80 -8.22
N ARG A 383 22.75 -26.40 -7.68
CA ARG A 383 23.73 -27.35 -7.09
C ARG A 383 23.11 -28.29 -6.04
N ILE A 384 22.12 -27.79 -5.29
CA ILE A 384 21.40 -28.54 -4.25
C ILE A 384 20.46 -29.61 -4.88
N ALA A 385 20.00 -29.42 -6.12
CA ALA A 385 19.09 -30.33 -6.80
C ALA A 385 19.64 -31.76 -6.96
N ALA A 386 20.96 -31.92 -7.11
CA ALA A 386 21.59 -33.25 -7.16
C ALA A 386 21.35 -34.05 -5.87
N THR A 387 21.42 -33.40 -4.72
CA THR A 387 21.18 -34.01 -3.40
C THR A 387 19.73 -34.47 -3.27
N TYR A 388 18.77 -33.63 -3.66
CA TYR A 388 17.36 -33.99 -3.62
C TYR A 388 17.00 -35.11 -4.61
N ARG A 389 17.64 -35.15 -5.79
CA ARG A 389 17.48 -36.28 -6.74
C ARG A 389 17.94 -37.60 -6.15
N LEU A 390 19.08 -37.62 -5.45
CA LEU A 390 19.56 -38.81 -4.75
C LEU A 390 18.58 -39.23 -3.64
N TRP A 391 18.11 -38.28 -2.83
CA TRP A 391 17.15 -38.57 -1.77
C TRP A 391 15.84 -39.12 -2.34
N PHE A 392 15.30 -38.51 -3.40
CA PHE A 392 14.11 -39.00 -4.11
C PHE A 392 14.26 -40.46 -4.56
N ASN A 393 15.41 -40.82 -5.14
CA ASN A 393 15.69 -42.18 -5.61
C ASN A 393 15.81 -43.21 -4.47
N GLU A 394 16.24 -42.80 -3.28
CA GLU A 394 16.23 -43.69 -2.12
C GLU A 394 14.82 -43.88 -1.56
N ILE A 395 13.99 -42.82 -1.57
CA ILE A 395 12.60 -42.90 -1.11
C ILE A 395 11.78 -43.81 -2.02
N SER A 396 11.99 -43.78 -3.34
CA SER A 396 11.24 -44.60 -4.30
C SER A 396 11.48 -46.11 -4.14
N LYS A 397 12.53 -46.52 -3.43
CA LYS A 397 12.82 -47.92 -3.09
C LYS A 397 12.10 -48.40 -1.82
N LEU A 398 11.50 -47.50 -1.03
CA LEU A 398 10.87 -47.83 0.25
C LEU A 398 9.45 -48.36 0.06
N GLU A 399 9.08 -49.36 0.86
CA GLU A 399 7.70 -49.84 0.92
C GLU A 399 6.75 -48.84 1.59
N LYS A 400 5.45 -48.90 1.24
CA LYS A 400 4.40 -48.13 1.90
C LYS A 400 4.14 -48.74 3.29
N PRO A 401 3.95 -47.95 4.37
CA PRO A 401 3.71 -46.50 4.40
C PRO A 401 4.96 -45.63 4.60
N LEU A 402 6.15 -46.21 4.76
CA LEU A 402 7.37 -45.47 5.08
C LEU A 402 7.75 -44.46 3.98
N SER A 403 7.53 -44.82 2.71
CA SER A 403 7.75 -43.92 1.57
C SER A 403 6.91 -42.65 1.62
N ILE A 404 5.65 -42.72 2.08
CA ILE A 404 4.74 -41.55 2.18
C ILE A 404 5.33 -40.51 3.12
N LYS A 405 5.73 -40.92 4.33
CA LYS A 405 6.33 -40.02 5.32
C LYS A 405 7.59 -39.35 4.77
N LYS A 406 8.42 -40.11 4.05
CA LYS A 406 9.65 -39.59 3.45
C LYS A 406 9.41 -38.66 2.27
N TYR A 407 8.40 -38.88 1.44
CA TYR A 407 8.01 -37.92 0.41
C TYR A 407 7.49 -36.61 1.02
N ILE A 408 6.71 -36.67 2.11
CA ILE A 408 6.28 -35.46 2.83
C ILE A 408 7.49 -34.68 3.37
N GLU A 409 8.47 -35.37 3.96
CA GLU A 409 9.72 -34.74 4.41
C GLU A 409 10.48 -34.08 3.24
N LEU A 410 10.63 -34.78 2.12
CA LEU A 410 11.31 -34.26 0.92
C LEU A 410 10.58 -33.04 0.31
N GLU A 411 9.25 -33.10 0.21
CA GLU A 411 8.43 -32.01 -0.34
C GLU A 411 8.60 -30.73 0.48
N ASN A 412 8.58 -30.83 1.82
CA ASN A 412 8.80 -29.69 2.70
C ASN A 412 10.19 -29.06 2.46
N GLU A 413 11.23 -29.86 2.33
CA GLU A 413 12.59 -29.40 2.06
C GLU A 413 12.73 -28.75 0.68
N LEU A 414 12.10 -29.33 -0.35
CA LEU A 414 12.07 -28.77 -1.70
C LEU A 414 11.38 -27.41 -1.74
N ALA A 415 10.23 -27.27 -1.07
CA ALA A 415 9.51 -26.00 -0.99
C ALA A 415 10.34 -24.91 -0.28
N VAL A 416 11.07 -25.26 0.79
CA VAL A 416 11.99 -24.35 1.48
C VAL A 416 13.15 -23.95 0.56
N ALA A 417 13.76 -24.90 -0.16
CA ALA A 417 14.87 -24.63 -1.07
C ALA A 417 14.46 -23.68 -2.22
N LEU A 418 13.28 -23.89 -2.82
CA LEU A 418 12.73 -23.01 -3.86
C LEU A 418 12.50 -21.59 -3.34
N ARG A 419 12.01 -21.44 -2.12
CA ARG A 419 11.81 -20.12 -1.50
C ARG A 419 13.14 -19.39 -1.29
N SER A 420 14.17 -20.10 -0.82
CA SER A 420 15.51 -19.53 -0.64
C SER A 420 16.14 -19.09 -1.98
N LEU A 421 16.03 -19.91 -3.02
CA LEU A 421 16.53 -19.56 -4.36
C LEU A 421 15.82 -18.34 -4.95
N ARG A 422 14.52 -18.17 -4.69
CA ARG A 422 13.78 -16.97 -5.11
C ARG A 422 14.32 -15.70 -4.44
N GLN A 423 14.64 -15.77 -3.14
CA GLN A 423 15.25 -14.65 -2.43
C GLN A 423 16.64 -14.32 -3.00
N GLU A 424 17.42 -15.34 -3.41
CA GLU A 424 18.71 -15.14 -4.08
C GLU A 424 18.57 -14.61 -5.51
N GLN A 425 17.62 -15.09 -6.33
CA GLN A 425 17.42 -14.58 -7.70
C GLN A 425 16.97 -13.12 -7.74
N GLY A 426 16.34 -12.61 -6.67
CA GLY A 426 16.12 -11.18 -6.47
C GLY A 426 17.41 -10.34 -6.52
N THR A 427 18.56 -10.94 -6.20
CA THR A 427 19.88 -10.26 -6.24
C THR A 427 20.48 -10.12 -7.64
N ILE A 428 20.02 -10.91 -8.64
CA ILE A 428 20.50 -10.79 -10.04
C ILE A 428 19.94 -9.52 -10.71
N SER A 429 18.81 -8.99 -10.21
CA SER A 429 18.36 -7.62 -10.50
C SER A 429 19.36 -6.54 -10.04
N GLY A 430 20.29 -6.92 -9.14
CA GLY A 430 21.33 -6.07 -8.59
C GLY A 430 22.26 -5.46 -9.64
N HIS A 431 22.48 -6.11 -10.80
CA HIS A 431 23.30 -5.53 -11.87
C HIS A 431 22.60 -4.37 -12.59
N TYR A 432 21.28 -4.45 -12.79
CA TYR A 432 20.51 -3.35 -13.39
C TYR A 432 20.22 -2.25 -12.39
N VAL A 433 19.99 -2.61 -11.11
CA VAL A 433 19.99 -1.65 -10.00
C VAL A 433 21.35 -0.95 -9.94
N LEU A 434 22.47 -1.68 -10.09
CA LEU A 434 23.81 -1.09 -10.13
C LEU A 434 23.99 -0.16 -11.34
N ILE A 435 23.50 -0.51 -12.53
CA ILE A 435 23.52 0.37 -13.71
C ILE A 435 22.66 1.62 -13.48
N GLY A 436 21.46 1.48 -12.93
CA GLY A 436 20.58 2.58 -12.56
C GLY A 436 21.19 3.50 -11.50
N VAL A 437 21.83 2.91 -10.48
CA VAL A 437 22.60 3.61 -9.46
C VAL A 437 23.80 4.34 -10.09
N VAL A 438 24.53 3.70 -11.01
CA VAL A 438 25.65 4.34 -11.72
C VAL A 438 25.16 5.51 -12.58
N LEU A 439 24.03 5.38 -13.27
CA LEU A 439 23.42 6.46 -14.05
C LEU A 439 22.91 7.60 -13.16
N LEU A 440 22.28 7.29 -12.02
CA LEU A 440 21.92 8.28 -11.01
C LEU A 440 23.15 8.99 -10.46
N ILE A 441 24.22 8.25 -10.12
CA ILE A 441 25.51 8.83 -9.70
C ILE A 441 26.09 9.74 -10.78
N ILE A 442 25.96 9.40 -12.07
CA ILE A 442 26.43 10.24 -13.17
C ILE A 442 25.57 11.51 -13.29
N VAL A 443 24.24 11.39 -13.30
CA VAL A 443 23.32 12.52 -13.38
C VAL A 443 23.49 13.45 -12.18
N GLU A 444 23.63 12.89 -11.00
CA GLU A 444 23.80 13.61 -9.74
C GLU A 444 25.23 14.11 -9.58
N GLY A 445 26.22 13.44 -10.16
CA GLY A 445 27.59 13.93 -10.32
C GLY A 445 27.66 15.14 -11.25
N VAL A 446 26.86 15.15 -12.32
CA VAL A 446 26.69 16.32 -13.20
C VAL A 446 25.93 17.43 -12.49
N ALA A 447 24.85 17.13 -11.75
CA ALA A 447 24.13 18.10 -10.92
C ALA A 447 25.03 18.68 -9.82
N PHE A 448 25.84 17.85 -9.17
CA PHE A 448 26.85 18.23 -8.19
C PHE A 448 27.94 19.08 -8.85
N PHE A 449 28.45 18.72 -10.03
CA PHE A 449 29.46 19.50 -10.75
C PHE A 449 28.91 20.88 -11.17
N LEU A 450 27.66 20.94 -11.64
CA LEU A 450 26.98 22.19 -11.96
C LEU A 450 26.74 23.03 -10.70
N THR A 451 26.36 22.40 -9.59
CA THR A 451 26.18 23.06 -8.28
C THR A 451 27.52 23.50 -7.67
N ALA A 452 28.59 22.74 -7.86
CA ALA A 452 29.96 23.06 -7.45
C ALA A 452 30.53 24.22 -8.26
N ARG A 453 30.23 24.28 -9.56
CA ARG A 453 30.48 25.44 -10.43
C ARG A 453 29.63 26.65 -10.03
N MET A 454 28.45 26.46 -9.42
CA MET A 454 27.70 27.54 -8.79
C MET A 454 28.28 27.92 -7.41
N LEU A 455 28.83 26.97 -6.65
CA LEU A 455 29.49 27.18 -5.36
C LEU A 455 30.81 27.95 -5.51
N SER A 456 31.58 27.73 -6.58
CA SER A 456 32.79 28.52 -6.86
C SER A 456 32.49 30.00 -7.12
N VAL A 457 31.24 30.34 -7.42
CA VAL A 457 30.74 31.71 -7.59
C VAL A 457 30.20 32.29 -6.27
N VAL A 458 29.96 31.46 -5.23
CA VAL A 458 29.25 31.84 -3.98
C VAL A 458 30.06 31.43 -2.73
N TRP A 459 31.39 31.42 -2.80
CA TRP A 459 32.28 30.93 -1.73
C TRP A 459 32.38 31.91 -0.55
N ASN A 460 31.34 31.98 0.28
CA ASN A 460 31.39 32.54 1.64
C ASN A 460 30.72 31.52 2.59
N GLY A 461 31.34 31.26 3.74
CA GLY A 461 31.21 30.08 4.61
C GLY A 461 29.84 29.69 5.21
N ALA A 462 28.71 30.12 4.64
CA ALA A 462 27.36 29.76 5.09
C ALA A 462 26.70 28.60 4.30
N ASN A 463 27.43 27.93 3.39
CA ASN A 463 26.85 27.06 2.35
C ASN A 463 27.07 25.54 2.52
N TYR A 464 27.68 25.07 3.61
CA TYR A 464 27.74 23.63 3.93
C TYR A 464 26.34 23.01 4.13
N ALA A 465 25.35 23.82 4.52
CA ALA A 465 23.95 23.42 4.64
C ALA A 465 23.34 22.96 3.32
N VAL A 466 23.79 23.48 2.17
CA VAL A 466 23.29 23.04 0.84
C VAL A 466 23.79 21.65 0.50
N ILE A 467 25.05 21.36 0.81
CA ILE A 467 25.64 20.04 0.64
C ILE A 467 24.90 19.03 1.53
N LEU A 468 24.60 19.40 2.78
CA LEU A 468 23.79 18.58 3.69
C LEU A 468 22.32 18.43 3.28
N SER A 469 21.76 19.33 2.44
CA SER A 469 20.40 19.18 1.90
C SER A 469 20.29 18.31 0.67
N ILE A 470 21.38 18.15 -0.08
CA ILE A 470 21.39 17.45 -1.37
C ILE A 470 22.06 16.08 -1.22
N LEU A 471 23.20 15.99 -0.53
CA LEU A 471 24.03 14.78 -0.49
C LEU A 471 23.37 13.59 0.23
N PRO A 472 22.66 13.76 1.36
CA PRO A 472 22.12 12.61 2.06
C PRO A 472 20.94 11.89 1.35
N PRO A 473 19.94 12.58 0.76
CA PRO A 473 18.94 11.91 -0.08
C PRO A 473 19.57 11.07 -1.20
N LEU A 474 20.68 11.53 -1.78
CA LEU A 474 21.43 10.78 -2.81
C LEU A 474 22.01 9.46 -2.30
N LEU A 475 22.35 9.36 -1.01
CA LEU A 475 22.88 8.14 -0.38
C LEU A 475 21.81 7.15 0.05
N ILE A 476 20.53 7.56 0.08
CA ILE A 476 19.41 6.73 0.56
C ILE A 476 18.86 5.83 -0.57
N TYR A 477 18.97 6.25 -1.83
CA TYR A 477 18.44 5.50 -2.98
C TYR A 477 19.27 4.26 -3.39
N PHE A 478 20.31 3.90 -2.63
CA PHE A 478 21.20 2.77 -2.96
C PHE A 478 20.61 1.38 -2.63
N SER A 479 19.54 1.30 -1.83
CA SER A 479 18.87 0.03 -1.48
C SER A 479 17.39 0.25 -1.23
N SER A 480 16.55 -0.72 -1.58
CA SER A 480 15.12 -0.73 -1.25
C SER A 480 14.89 -0.60 0.27
N SER A 481 15.68 -1.29 1.09
CA SER A 481 15.58 -1.18 2.55
C SER A 481 15.93 0.21 3.06
N PHE A 482 16.84 0.94 2.39
CA PHE A 482 17.11 2.34 2.74
C PHE A 482 15.98 3.28 2.30
N ILE A 483 15.30 2.99 1.18
CA ILE A 483 14.14 3.75 0.72
C ILE A 483 12.94 3.57 1.67
N GLU A 484 12.69 2.35 2.15
CA GLU A 484 11.65 2.05 3.13
C GLU A 484 11.93 2.70 4.49
N GLU A 485 13.20 2.68 4.92
CA GLU A 485 13.65 3.21 6.21
C GLU A 485 14.21 4.65 6.13
N GLU A 486 13.93 5.35 5.03
CA GLU A 486 14.48 6.68 4.72
C GLU A 486 14.21 7.70 5.83
N HIS A 487 13.03 7.61 6.44
CA HIS A 487 12.56 8.51 7.48
C HIS A 487 13.55 8.63 8.66
N TYR A 488 14.21 7.54 9.09
CA TYR A 488 15.22 7.58 10.15
C TYR A 488 16.39 8.51 9.82
N ILE A 489 16.87 8.40 8.59
CA ILE A 489 18.00 9.20 8.10
C ILE A 489 17.57 10.66 8.02
N ARG A 490 16.38 10.93 7.49
CA ARG A 490 15.86 12.31 7.39
C ARG A 490 15.63 12.96 8.77
N TYR A 491 15.10 12.21 9.74
CA TYR A 491 14.92 12.68 11.11
C TYR A 491 16.24 13.00 11.81
N PHE A 492 17.24 12.15 11.62
CA PHE A 492 18.59 12.36 12.16
C PHE A 492 19.24 13.60 11.54
N ILE A 493 19.22 13.72 10.20
CA ILE A 493 19.83 14.85 9.50
C ILE A 493 19.18 16.17 9.88
N PHE A 494 17.85 16.23 9.98
CA PHE A 494 17.17 17.45 10.42
C PHE A 494 17.65 17.90 11.80
N SER A 495 17.81 16.97 12.74
CA SER A 495 18.34 17.26 14.07
C SER A 495 19.78 17.80 14.00
N CYS A 496 20.63 17.18 13.18
CA CYS A 496 22.00 17.62 12.94
C CYS A 496 22.07 19.01 12.29
N VAL A 497 21.21 19.28 11.30
CA VAL A 497 21.11 20.61 10.66
C VAL A 497 20.73 21.64 11.72
N MET A 498 19.71 21.38 12.54
CA MET A 498 19.27 22.33 13.57
C MET A 498 20.34 22.58 14.65
N LEU A 499 21.06 21.55 15.09
CA LEU A 499 22.19 21.68 16.03
C LEU A 499 23.39 22.41 15.41
N ASN A 500 23.71 22.15 14.15
CA ASN A 500 24.76 22.86 13.43
C ASN A 500 24.40 24.35 13.29
N LEU A 501 23.14 24.65 12.95
CA LEU A 501 22.67 26.03 12.88
C LEU A 501 22.80 26.73 14.22
N TYR A 502 22.50 26.06 15.34
CA TYR A 502 22.75 26.59 16.67
C TYR A 502 24.23 26.92 16.90
N TRP A 503 25.13 25.96 16.68
CA TRP A 503 26.56 26.12 16.95
C TRP A 503 27.20 27.30 16.20
N TYR A 504 26.80 27.55 14.95
CA TYR A 504 27.41 28.59 14.12
C TYR A 504 26.74 29.95 14.19
N ASN A 505 25.51 30.03 14.70
CA ASN A 505 24.71 31.24 14.59
C ASN A 505 24.21 31.81 15.91
N VAL A 506 24.22 31.04 17.00
CA VAL A 506 23.54 31.44 18.24
C VAL A 506 24.54 31.91 19.29
N THR A 507 24.25 33.07 19.88
CA THR A 507 25.07 33.69 20.94
C THR A 507 24.30 33.90 22.25
N ASP A 508 23.00 33.55 22.32
CA ASP A 508 22.11 33.83 23.44
C ASP A 508 21.25 32.63 23.90
N TYR A 509 20.85 32.64 25.17
CA TYR A 509 20.03 31.59 25.79
C TYR A 509 18.63 31.46 25.17
N MET A 510 18.03 32.56 24.70
CA MET A 510 16.67 32.53 24.15
C MET A 510 16.61 31.75 22.83
N SER A 511 17.63 31.89 21.98
CA SER A 511 17.80 31.07 20.78
C SER A 511 17.98 29.58 21.10
N ALA A 512 18.73 29.24 22.17
CA ALA A 512 18.88 27.86 22.63
C ALA A 512 17.52 27.25 23.06
N TRP A 513 16.72 28.01 23.81
CA TRP A 513 15.39 27.59 24.24
C TRP A 513 14.44 27.36 23.05
N LYS A 514 14.45 28.25 22.05
CA LYS A 514 13.64 28.10 20.83
C LYS A 514 14.05 26.87 20.01
N LEU A 515 15.35 26.61 19.88
CA LEU A 515 15.85 25.39 19.24
C LEU A 515 15.39 24.12 19.97
N LEU A 516 15.52 24.09 21.30
CA LEU A 516 15.10 22.94 22.11
C LEU A 516 13.62 22.63 21.90
N LYS A 517 12.76 23.65 21.79
CA LYS A 517 11.35 23.45 21.43
C LYS A 517 11.17 22.84 20.05
N VAL A 518 11.89 23.31 19.02
CA VAL A 518 11.83 22.71 17.67
C VAL A 518 12.20 21.23 17.72
N LEU A 519 13.30 20.89 18.41
CA LEU A 519 13.74 19.50 18.56
C LEU A 519 12.77 18.65 19.40
N PHE A 520 12.11 19.26 20.39
CA PHE A 520 11.08 18.61 21.20
C PHE A 520 9.85 18.23 20.35
N TYR A 521 9.32 19.17 19.56
CA TYR A 521 8.20 18.87 18.65
C TYR A 521 8.61 17.87 17.56
N HIS A 522 9.82 17.99 17.00
CA HIS A 522 10.38 16.98 16.09
C HIS A 522 10.35 15.60 16.73
N ARG A 523 10.87 15.46 17.97
CA ARG A 523 10.90 14.18 18.67
C ARG A 523 9.51 13.59 18.87
N ILE A 524 8.54 14.38 19.33
CA ILE A 524 7.15 13.92 19.51
C ILE A 524 6.58 13.43 18.16
N LEU A 525 6.77 14.21 17.10
CA LEU A 525 6.24 13.88 15.77
C LEU A 525 6.87 12.59 15.21
N THR A 526 8.16 12.33 15.47
CA THR A 526 8.82 11.08 15.04
C THR A 526 8.34 9.82 15.77
N THR A 527 7.70 9.95 16.93
CA THR A 527 7.19 8.83 17.72
C THR A 527 5.67 8.67 17.60
N PHE A 528 5.01 9.59 16.88
CA PHE A 528 3.56 9.61 16.83
C PHE A 528 3.02 8.50 15.95
N ASN A 529 3.59 8.36 14.75
CA ASN A 529 3.31 7.29 13.81
C ASN A 529 4.62 6.57 13.48
N GLN A 530 4.64 5.26 13.63
CA GLN A 530 5.71 4.40 13.18
C GLN A 530 5.70 4.40 11.65
N THR A 531 6.89 4.48 11.07
CA THR A 531 7.08 4.49 9.61
C THR A 531 8.11 3.44 9.24
N GLY A 532 8.10 2.99 7.98
CA GLY A 532 8.94 1.89 7.51
C GLY A 532 8.38 0.53 7.90
N ASP A 533 9.11 -0.52 7.54
CA ASP A 533 8.67 -1.91 7.69
C ASP A 533 9.28 -2.56 8.94
N LYS A 534 10.55 -2.26 9.23
CA LYS A 534 11.34 -3.01 10.22
C LYS A 534 10.76 -3.04 11.63
N TRP A 535 10.06 -1.97 12.01
CA TRP A 535 9.52 -1.77 13.35
C TRP A 535 8.00 -1.57 13.34
N SER A 536 7.33 -1.85 12.21
CA SER A 536 5.88 -1.71 12.05
C SER A 536 5.06 -2.52 13.06
N HIS A 537 5.64 -3.58 13.61
CA HIS A 537 5.02 -4.45 14.62
C HIS A 537 5.06 -3.89 16.05
N ILE A 538 5.82 -2.82 16.31
CA ILE A 538 5.92 -2.20 17.63
C ILE A 538 4.87 -1.09 17.72
N PRO A 539 4.05 -1.05 18.78
CA PRO A 539 3.03 -0.03 18.90
C PRO A 539 3.60 1.36 19.12
N ASP A 540 2.97 2.35 18.49
CA ASP A 540 3.29 3.77 18.62
C ASP A 540 2.23 4.55 19.43
N ILE A 541 2.38 5.88 19.51
CA ILE A 541 1.41 6.74 20.22
C ILE A 541 0.03 6.69 19.55
N ASN A 542 -0.02 6.57 18.22
CA ASN A 542 -1.25 6.50 17.47
C ASN A 542 -2.01 5.19 17.75
N ASP A 543 -1.31 4.05 17.82
CA ASP A 543 -1.88 2.77 18.23
C ASP A 543 -2.51 2.87 19.61
N ILE A 544 -1.82 3.50 20.59
CA ILE A 544 -2.36 3.72 21.94
C ILE A 544 -3.64 4.57 21.88
N ILE A 545 -3.66 5.64 21.07
CA ILE A 545 -4.84 6.50 20.90
C ILE A 545 -6.02 5.70 20.33
N ILE A 546 -5.76 4.78 19.40
CA ILE A 546 -6.78 3.92 18.79
C ILE A 546 -7.28 2.89 19.81
N TRP A 547 -6.38 2.19 20.50
CA TRP A 547 -6.70 1.14 21.46
C TRP A 547 -7.49 1.65 22.66
N GLU A 548 -7.13 2.83 23.17
CA GLU A 548 -7.80 3.48 24.31
C GLU A 548 -9.01 4.32 23.88
N ASN A 549 -9.38 4.31 22.60
CA ASN A 549 -10.50 5.06 22.03
C ASN A 549 -10.42 6.59 22.31
N LEU A 550 -9.21 7.14 22.30
CA LEU A 550 -8.90 8.55 22.56
C LEU A 550 -8.88 9.42 21.29
N THR A 551 -9.31 8.88 20.15
CA THR A 551 -9.28 9.56 18.84
C THR A 551 -10.05 10.88 18.83
N TRP A 552 -11.17 10.99 19.56
CA TRP A 552 -11.92 12.25 19.67
C TRP A 552 -11.17 13.33 20.45
N LEU A 553 -10.46 12.92 21.51
CA LEU A 553 -9.67 13.82 22.33
C LEU A 553 -8.44 14.30 21.55
N SER A 554 -7.78 13.42 20.82
CA SER A 554 -6.65 13.80 19.97
C SER A 554 -7.08 14.78 18.87
N ALA A 555 -8.22 14.55 18.21
CA ALA A 555 -8.78 15.49 17.23
C ALA A 555 -9.16 16.86 17.84
N LEU A 556 -9.67 16.88 19.08
CA LEU A 556 -9.97 18.13 19.79
C LEU A 556 -8.71 18.93 20.07
N ILE A 557 -7.70 18.29 20.67
CA ILE A 557 -6.41 18.93 20.96
C ILE A 557 -5.76 19.42 19.66
N GLY A 558 -5.75 18.59 18.61
CA GLY A 558 -5.23 18.97 17.30
C GLY A 558 -5.92 20.20 16.72
N THR A 559 -7.25 20.25 16.80
CA THR A 559 -8.04 21.39 16.30
C THR A 559 -7.75 22.67 17.08
N ILE A 560 -7.56 22.58 18.41
CA ILE A 560 -7.14 23.72 19.25
C ILE A 560 -5.75 24.21 18.84
N LEU A 561 -4.80 23.31 18.57
CA LEU A 561 -3.46 23.67 18.13
C LEU A 561 -3.47 24.34 16.74
N VAL A 562 -4.29 23.84 15.81
CA VAL A 562 -4.51 24.46 14.50
C VAL A 562 -5.11 25.86 14.64
N TRP A 563 -6.14 26.01 15.48
CA TRP A 563 -6.76 27.31 15.72
C TRP A 563 -5.76 28.30 16.33
N ARG A 564 -4.99 27.86 17.34
CA ARG A 564 -3.88 28.64 17.90
C ARG A 564 -2.91 29.09 16.81
N PHE A 565 -2.50 28.19 15.92
CA PHE A 565 -1.62 28.52 14.80
C PHE A 565 -2.19 29.61 13.89
N LEU A 566 -3.49 29.53 13.56
CA LEU A 566 -4.16 30.51 12.71
C LEU A 566 -4.27 31.88 13.39
N VAL A 567 -4.55 31.92 14.69
CA VAL A 567 -4.56 33.16 15.48
C VAL A 567 -3.17 33.80 15.49
N TYR A 568 -2.12 33.04 15.83
CA TYR A 568 -0.74 33.54 15.84
C TYR A 568 -0.26 34.02 14.47
N SER A 569 -0.69 33.37 13.40
CA SER A 569 -0.34 33.76 12.03
C SER A 569 -1.18 34.92 11.49
N GLY A 570 -2.11 35.47 12.29
CA GLY A 570 -3.04 36.51 11.85
C GLY A 570 -4.00 36.04 10.74
N ARG A 571 -4.25 34.73 10.63
CA ARG A 571 -5.05 34.07 9.57
C ARG A 571 -6.47 33.69 10.01
N ASP A 572 -6.78 33.88 11.28
CA ASP A 572 -8.08 33.55 11.83
C ASP A 572 -9.21 34.44 11.27
N THR A 573 -10.37 33.84 11.05
CA THR A 573 -11.63 34.51 10.72
C THR A 573 -12.78 33.70 11.31
N LYS A 574 -13.94 34.35 11.59
CA LYS A 574 -15.13 33.66 12.10
C LYS A 574 -15.53 32.44 11.24
N LEU A 575 -15.42 32.55 9.92
CA LEU A 575 -15.72 31.46 8.98
C LEU A 575 -14.68 30.34 9.07
N CYS A 576 -13.41 30.66 9.26
CA CYS A 576 -12.37 29.65 9.48
C CYS A 576 -12.64 28.84 10.75
N ALA A 577 -12.97 29.50 11.85
CA ALA A 577 -13.35 28.84 13.10
C ALA A 577 -14.60 27.94 12.94
N ILE A 578 -15.60 28.39 12.17
CA ILE A 578 -16.79 27.58 11.85
C ILE A 578 -16.38 26.35 11.03
N SER A 579 -15.60 26.51 9.96
CA SER A 579 -15.16 25.40 9.11
C SER A 579 -14.29 24.39 9.89
N LEU A 580 -13.41 24.85 10.78
CA LEU A 580 -12.64 23.98 11.68
C LEU A 580 -13.54 23.22 12.65
N GLY A 581 -14.50 23.93 13.25
CA GLY A 581 -15.49 23.34 14.14
C GLY A 581 -16.32 22.26 13.43
N LEU A 582 -16.77 22.54 12.20
CA LEU A 582 -17.49 21.57 11.37
C LEU A 582 -16.63 20.37 10.99
N THR A 583 -15.36 20.58 10.60
CA THR A 583 -14.44 19.48 10.32
C THR A 583 -14.23 18.59 11.54
N TRP A 584 -13.95 19.17 12.71
CA TRP A 584 -13.84 18.42 13.96
C TRP A 584 -15.14 17.68 14.30
N TRP A 585 -16.26 18.37 14.17
CA TRP A 585 -17.59 17.85 14.45
C TRP A 585 -17.96 16.65 13.56
N CYS A 586 -17.67 16.72 12.25
CA CYS A 586 -17.86 15.60 11.30
C CYS A 586 -17.11 14.35 11.74
N LYS A 587 -15.88 14.51 12.24
CA LYS A 587 -15.00 13.39 12.60
C LYS A 587 -15.45 12.71 13.89
N ILE A 588 -16.19 13.40 14.76
CA ILE A 588 -16.71 12.83 16.02
C ILE A 588 -18.09 12.19 15.83
N VAL A 589 -19.01 12.89 15.17
CA VAL A 589 -20.41 12.43 15.10
C VAL A 589 -20.56 11.12 14.34
N ASN A 590 -19.73 10.87 13.31
CA ASN A 590 -19.81 9.64 12.52
C ASN A 590 -19.43 8.37 13.31
N LYS A 591 -18.79 8.50 14.48
CA LYS A 591 -18.38 7.36 15.33
C LYS A 591 -19.25 7.14 16.56
N SER A 592 -20.03 8.14 16.98
CA SER A 592 -20.92 7.99 18.12
C SER A 592 -22.31 7.55 17.65
N GLU A 593 -22.70 6.33 18.00
CA GLU A 593 -24.04 5.80 17.73
C GLU A 593 -25.16 6.65 18.37
N PHE A 594 -24.83 7.35 19.47
CA PHE A 594 -25.74 8.29 20.13
C PHE A 594 -25.84 9.60 19.36
N LEU A 595 -24.70 10.23 19.02
CA LEU A 595 -24.71 11.54 18.34
C LEU A 595 -25.24 11.45 16.90
N SER A 596 -24.99 10.35 16.21
CA SER A 596 -25.46 10.14 14.83
C SER A 596 -26.99 10.07 14.73
N LYS A 597 -27.69 9.73 15.83
CA LYS A 597 -29.16 9.68 15.91
C LYS A 597 -29.80 11.01 16.28
N LEU A 598 -29.03 12.02 16.71
CA LEU A 598 -29.57 13.34 17.07
C LEU A 598 -29.84 14.20 15.82
N TRP A 599 -30.88 15.04 15.88
CA TRP A 599 -31.11 16.06 14.85
C TRP A 599 -30.01 17.15 14.92
N PRO A 600 -29.44 17.63 13.79
CA PRO A 600 -29.83 17.38 12.39
C PRO A 600 -29.09 16.23 11.70
N PHE A 601 -28.34 15.39 12.41
CA PHE A 601 -27.47 14.35 11.82
C PHE A 601 -28.26 13.21 11.18
N SER A 602 -29.37 12.83 11.81
CA SER A 602 -30.34 11.90 11.22
C SER A 602 -30.95 12.42 9.91
N PHE A 603 -30.90 13.73 9.66
CA PHE A 603 -31.51 14.36 8.48
C PHE A 603 -30.55 14.45 7.29
N PHE A 604 -29.30 14.88 7.52
CA PHE A 604 -28.32 15.06 6.43
C PHE A 604 -27.51 13.81 6.11
N GLY A 605 -27.40 12.85 7.05
CA GLY A 605 -26.51 11.70 6.91
C GLY A 605 -25.03 12.09 6.83
N GLU A 606 -24.13 11.10 6.93
CA GLU A 606 -22.67 11.34 6.93
C GLU A 606 -22.21 12.10 5.68
N VAL A 607 -22.67 11.68 4.49
CA VAL A 607 -22.27 12.28 3.21
C VAL A 607 -22.73 13.74 3.12
N GLY A 608 -23.97 14.04 3.52
CA GLY A 608 -24.50 15.41 3.45
C GLY A 608 -23.75 16.38 4.34
N ILE A 609 -23.34 15.95 5.54
CA ILE A 609 -22.55 16.80 6.46
C ILE A 609 -21.14 17.06 5.90
N GLN A 610 -20.51 16.04 5.31
CA GLN A 610 -19.21 16.19 4.64
C GLN A 610 -19.33 17.20 3.47
N GLN A 611 -20.38 17.12 2.65
CA GLN A 611 -20.65 18.07 1.57
C GLN A 611 -20.86 19.51 2.08
N ILE A 612 -21.64 19.70 3.15
CA ILE A 612 -21.81 21.00 3.80
C ILE A 612 -20.47 21.57 4.28
N THR A 613 -19.62 20.72 4.86
CA THR A 613 -18.30 21.14 5.33
C THR A 613 -17.41 21.60 4.18
N PHE A 614 -17.37 20.85 3.06
CA PHE A 614 -16.66 21.29 1.86
C PHE A 614 -17.19 22.61 1.30
N LEU A 615 -18.51 22.80 1.28
CA LEU A 615 -19.11 24.09 0.89
C LEU A 615 -18.63 25.22 1.81
N MET A 616 -18.60 25.02 3.13
CA MET A 616 -18.10 26.04 4.07
C MET A 616 -16.62 26.35 3.88
N ILE A 617 -15.80 25.34 3.57
CA ILE A 617 -14.38 25.54 3.22
C ILE A 617 -14.24 26.35 1.93
N LEU A 618 -15.07 26.07 0.92
CA LEU A 618 -15.10 26.83 -0.34
C LEU A 618 -15.53 28.29 -0.10
N PHE A 619 -16.59 28.52 0.68
CA PHE A 619 -17.05 29.86 1.05
C PHE A 619 -15.97 30.64 1.79
N HIS A 620 -15.29 30.03 2.77
CA HIS A 620 -14.14 30.61 3.46
C HIS A 620 -13.04 30.99 2.47
N SER A 621 -12.71 30.09 1.53
CA SER A 621 -11.66 30.32 0.53
C SER A 621 -12.00 31.50 -0.39
N ILE A 622 -13.23 31.61 -0.87
CA ILE A 622 -13.68 32.72 -1.72
C ILE A 622 -13.63 34.05 -0.96
N ILE A 623 -14.14 34.10 0.27
CA ILE A 623 -14.18 35.33 1.08
C ILE A 623 -12.78 35.78 1.48
N THR A 624 -11.89 34.85 1.84
CA THR A 624 -10.50 35.19 2.14
C THR A 624 -9.73 35.63 0.91
N LEU A 625 -10.00 35.05 -0.27
CA LEU A 625 -9.41 35.51 -1.53
C LEU A 625 -9.78 36.97 -1.84
N TRP A 626 -11.01 37.36 -1.49
CA TRP A 626 -11.48 38.73 -1.68
C TRP A 626 -10.89 39.73 -0.67
N ARG A 627 -10.59 39.28 0.55
CA ARG A 627 -10.13 40.14 1.66
C ARG A 627 -8.62 40.18 1.86
N ARG A 628 -7.87 39.20 1.36
CA ARG A 628 -6.44 38.98 1.66
C ARG A 628 -5.63 38.74 0.39
N SER A 629 -4.34 38.44 0.59
CA SER A 629 -3.50 37.94 -0.49
C SER A 629 -3.98 36.56 -0.96
N ALA A 630 -3.90 36.31 -2.28
CA ALA A 630 -4.27 35.02 -2.87
C ALA A 630 -3.50 33.85 -2.23
N ARG A 631 -2.27 34.08 -1.77
CA ARG A 631 -1.42 33.05 -1.13
C ARG A 631 -1.95 32.62 0.24
N GLU A 632 -2.42 33.56 1.06
CA GLU A 632 -3.00 33.23 2.37
C GLU A 632 -4.34 32.51 2.24
N SER A 633 -5.16 32.93 1.26
CA SER A 633 -6.41 32.23 0.94
C SER A 633 -6.14 30.79 0.52
N ILE A 634 -5.19 30.58 -0.42
CA ILE A 634 -4.77 29.24 -0.86
C ILE A 634 -4.29 28.39 0.32
N PHE A 635 -3.41 28.93 1.18
CA PHE A 635 -2.92 28.19 2.36
C PHE A 635 -4.06 27.78 3.29
N THR A 636 -4.94 28.72 3.68
CA THR A 636 -6.01 28.42 4.65
C THR A 636 -7.07 27.48 4.06
N GLY A 637 -7.40 27.61 2.77
CA GLY A 637 -8.29 26.68 2.07
C GLY A 637 -7.72 25.27 2.04
N ILE A 638 -6.46 25.12 1.63
CA ILE A 638 -5.79 23.82 1.59
C ILE A 638 -5.66 23.21 2.99
N LEU A 639 -5.31 24.01 4.02
CA LEU A 639 -5.23 23.52 5.39
C LEU A 639 -6.54 22.90 5.85
N LEU A 640 -7.66 23.57 5.59
CA LEU A 640 -8.98 23.06 5.96
C LEU A 640 -9.35 21.79 5.18
N VAL A 641 -9.03 21.73 3.89
CA VAL A 641 -9.23 20.52 3.07
C VAL A 641 -8.38 19.37 3.61
N VAL A 642 -7.08 19.59 3.86
CA VAL A 642 -6.18 18.58 4.43
C VAL A 642 -6.75 18.06 5.74
N LEU A 643 -7.11 18.92 6.68
CA LEU A 643 -7.70 18.52 7.97
C LEU A 643 -8.99 17.71 7.80
N HIS A 644 -9.82 18.05 6.81
CA HIS A 644 -11.05 17.30 6.52
C HIS A 644 -10.76 15.93 5.92
N LEU A 645 -9.68 15.80 5.15
CA LEU A 645 -9.26 14.55 4.53
C LEU A 645 -8.49 13.64 5.49
N GLN A 646 -7.87 14.17 6.55
CA GLN A 646 -7.13 13.39 7.53
C GLN A 646 -8.02 12.45 8.35
N ARG A 647 -7.44 11.32 8.78
CA ARG A 647 -7.99 10.52 9.88
C ARG A 647 -8.01 11.33 11.18
N GLN A 648 -8.92 10.96 12.08
CA GLN A 648 -9.22 11.72 13.29
C GLN A 648 -7.99 11.90 14.18
N GLN A 649 -7.24 10.82 14.39
CA GLN A 649 -5.97 10.77 15.10
C GLN A 649 -4.89 11.67 14.49
N ASN A 650 -4.84 11.77 13.15
CA ASN A 650 -3.84 12.54 12.43
C ASN A 650 -4.10 14.06 12.47
N ILE A 651 -5.28 14.51 12.91
CA ILE A 651 -5.54 15.93 13.16
C ILE A 651 -4.59 16.47 14.24
N LEU A 652 -4.25 15.67 15.25
CA LEU A 652 -3.27 16.04 16.27
C LEU A 652 -1.87 16.19 15.68
N VAL A 653 -1.47 15.31 14.77
CA VAL A 653 -0.18 15.39 14.06
C VAL A 653 -0.07 16.69 13.29
N VAL A 654 -1.11 17.09 12.55
CA VAL A 654 -1.13 18.37 11.83
C VAL A 654 -1.01 19.55 12.80
N GLY A 655 -1.72 19.52 13.93
CA GLY A 655 -1.63 20.56 14.96
C GLY A 655 -0.24 20.69 15.59
N LEU A 656 0.39 19.57 15.93
CA LEU A 656 1.75 19.51 16.46
C LEU A 656 2.79 19.96 15.41
N LEU A 657 2.63 19.55 14.16
CA LEU A 657 3.45 19.97 13.02
C LEU A 657 3.43 21.50 12.86
N LEU A 658 2.24 22.09 12.83
CA LEU A 658 2.07 23.54 12.71
C LEU A 658 2.64 24.30 13.93
N THR A 659 2.56 23.71 15.12
CA THR A 659 3.17 24.29 16.33
C THR A 659 4.70 24.23 16.26
N GLY A 660 5.27 23.11 15.83
CA GLY A 660 6.71 22.99 15.56
C GLY A 660 7.20 23.97 14.48
N LEU A 661 6.39 24.19 13.44
CA LEU A 661 6.66 25.18 12.39
C LEU A 661 6.73 26.61 12.94
N LEU A 662 5.84 26.99 13.86
CA LEU A 662 5.89 28.30 14.52
C LEU A 662 7.16 28.50 15.35
N GLU A 663 7.57 27.47 16.09
CA GLU A 663 8.81 27.54 16.87
C GLU A 663 10.04 27.63 15.95
N LEU A 664 10.03 26.94 14.80
CA LEU A 664 11.08 27.05 13.77
C LEU A 664 11.18 28.48 13.21
N ILE A 665 10.03 29.09 12.90
CA ILE A 665 9.96 30.49 12.45
C ILE A 665 10.45 31.44 13.54
N SER A 666 9.99 31.25 14.78
CA SER A 666 10.38 32.05 15.94
C SER A 666 11.89 32.02 16.18
N PHE A 667 12.52 30.86 16.00
CA PHE A 667 13.97 30.70 16.06
C PHE A 667 14.68 31.56 15.01
N PHE A 668 14.27 31.46 13.73
CA PHE A 668 14.92 32.23 12.66
C PHE A 668 14.64 33.73 12.73
N HIS A 669 13.44 34.13 13.16
CA HIS A 669 13.09 35.54 13.33
C HIS A 669 13.93 36.19 14.43
N HIS A 670 14.07 35.52 15.57
CA HIS A 670 14.93 35.97 16.67
C HIS A 670 16.38 36.14 16.24
N HIS A 671 16.90 35.16 15.53
CA HIS A 671 18.26 35.21 15.00
C HIS A 671 18.46 36.38 14.01
N GLN A 672 17.47 36.62 13.15
CA GLN A 672 17.52 37.74 12.22
C GLN A 672 17.52 39.08 12.96
N MET A 673 16.76 39.22 14.06
CA MET A 673 16.75 40.43 14.89
C MET A 673 18.10 40.69 15.55
N LEU A 674 18.73 39.67 16.14
CA LEU A 674 20.07 39.80 16.73
C LEU A 674 21.12 40.26 15.71
N LYS A 675 21.05 39.76 14.47
CA LYS A 675 21.94 40.21 13.37
C LYS A 675 21.66 41.64 12.90
N LEU A 676 20.41 42.10 12.98
CA LEU A 676 20.04 43.47 12.64
C LEU A 676 20.53 44.45 13.71
N GLU A 677 20.45 44.09 14.99
CA GLU A 677 20.97 44.89 16.10
C GLU A 677 22.50 45.02 16.05
N SER A 678 23.21 44.01 15.52
CA SER A 678 24.67 44.00 15.46
C SER A 678 25.28 44.67 14.22
N GLN A 679 24.50 45.13 13.23
CA GLN A 679 25.03 45.67 11.95
C GLN A 679 24.53 47.09 11.63
N THR A 680 25.45 48.01 11.31
CA THR A 680 25.17 49.44 10.98
C THR A 680 24.50 49.68 9.63
N ASN A 681 24.38 48.66 8.76
CA ASN A 681 23.79 48.76 7.42
C ASN A 681 22.48 47.97 7.32
N LEU A 682 21.40 48.55 7.84
CA LEU A 682 20.05 47.96 7.95
C LEU A 682 19.43 47.50 6.61
N SER A 683 19.78 48.13 5.48
CA SER A 683 19.08 47.91 4.20
C SER A 683 19.52 46.66 3.42
N LYS A 684 20.72 46.11 3.69
CA LYS A 684 21.24 44.91 3.00
C LYS A 684 20.85 43.60 3.69
N VAL A 685 20.66 43.60 5.01
CA VAL A 685 20.31 42.43 5.82
C VAL A 685 18.83 42.06 5.71
N ALA A 686 17.95 43.06 5.56
CA ALA A 686 16.50 42.87 5.61
C ALA A 686 15.90 42.05 4.45
N ASN A 687 16.58 41.95 3.29
CA ASN A 687 15.94 41.50 2.05
C ASN A 687 16.24 40.06 1.62
N ASN A 688 17.11 39.32 2.32
CA ASN A 688 17.46 37.95 1.95
C ASN A 688 17.31 36.97 3.12
N VAL A 689 16.33 36.06 3.01
CA VAL A 689 16.21 34.89 3.90
C VAL A 689 17.49 34.05 3.77
N PRO A 690 18.22 33.77 4.87
CA PRO A 690 19.43 32.96 4.84
C PRO A 690 19.20 31.60 4.18
N LEU A 691 20.22 31.10 3.50
CA LEU A 691 20.19 29.80 2.83
C LEU A 691 19.97 28.65 3.84
N SER A 692 20.57 28.76 5.02
CA SER A 692 20.35 27.87 6.16
C SER A 692 18.88 27.76 6.57
N THR A 693 18.16 28.89 6.59
CA THR A 693 16.73 28.92 6.86
C THR A 693 15.97 28.13 5.81
N GLN A 694 16.25 28.37 4.52
CA GLN A 694 15.61 27.64 3.42
C GLN A 694 15.82 26.12 3.54
N VAL A 695 17.05 25.69 3.84
CA VAL A 695 17.40 24.28 4.04
C VAL A 695 16.61 23.66 5.20
N ALA A 696 16.51 24.35 6.34
CA ALA A 696 15.75 23.84 7.49
C ALA A 696 14.25 23.66 7.18
N PHE A 697 13.64 24.60 6.43
CA PHE A 697 12.24 24.45 6.00
C PHE A 697 12.03 23.29 5.03
N VAL A 698 12.97 23.04 4.11
CA VAL A 698 12.90 21.89 3.19
C VAL A 698 12.94 20.57 3.97
N TRP A 699 13.91 20.42 4.88
CA TRP A 699 13.98 19.21 5.72
C TRP A 699 12.75 19.03 6.60
N PHE A 700 12.23 20.11 7.19
CA PHE A 700 11.00 20.06 7.98
C PHE A 700 9.79 19.64 7.12
N ALA A 701 9.69 20.15 5.88
CA ALA A 701 8.64 19.75 4.95
C ALA A 701 8.75 18.26 4.57
N HIS A 702 9.97 17.75 4.34
CA HIS A 702 10.17 16.33 4.01
C HIS A 702 9.82 15.43 5.17
N ASN A 703 10.26 15.78 6.38
CA ASN A 703 9.91 15.02 7.57
C ASN A 703 8.41 15.02 7.84
N SER A 704 7.70 16.08 7.45
CA SER A 704 6.24 16.18 7.65
C SER A 704 5.42 15.16 6.86
N PHE A 705 5.96 14.61 5.78
CA PHE A 705 5.38 13.46 5.07
C PHE A 705 5.37 12.22 5.97
N PHE A 706 6.52 11.90 6.58
CA PHE A 706 6.70 10.72 7.43
C PHE A 706 6.09 10.87 8.82
N TYR A 707 6.03 12.08 9.39
CA TYR A 707 5.34 12.30 10.68
C TYR A 707 3.86 11.89 10.66
N GLN A 708 3.24 11.92 9.48
CA GLN A 708 1.86 11.51 9.27
C GLN A 708 1.69 9.98 9.19
N GLY A 709 2.77 9.20 9.22
CA GLY A 709 2.78 7.75 9.05
C GLY A 709 2.89 7.30 7.59
N ASN A 710 3.05 8.22 6.62
CA ASN A 710 3.28 7.83 5.24
C ASN A 710 4.68 7.25 5.06
N SER A 711 4.82 6.28 4.16
CA SER A 711 6.11 5.76 3.71
C SER A 711 6.22 5.84 2.19
N ASN A 712 7.40 5.51 1.66
CA ASN A 712 7.60 5.38 0.22
C ASN A 712 6.88 4.13 -0.37
N GLY A 713 6.23 3.31 0.46
CA GLY A 713 5.43 2.17 0.03
C GLY A 713 3.98 2.57 -0.28
N LEU A 714 3.45 2.05 -1.39
CA LEU A 714 2.05 2.27 -1.80
C LEU A 714 1.02 1.81 -0.74
N ALA A 715 1.40 0.87 0.13
CA ALA A 715 0.56 0.34 1.20
C ALA A 715 0.16 1.36 2.27
N THR A 716 0.90 2.47 2.39
CA THR A 716 0.62 3.52 3.38
C THR A 716 -0.31 4.61 2.87
N ILE A 717 -0.72 4.54 1.60
CA ILE A 717 -1.59 5.54 0.98
C ILE A 717 -3.04 5.30 1.41
N ASP A 718 -3.62 6.28 2.11
CA ASP A 718 -5.01 6.21 2.57
C ASP A 718 -5.99 6.52 1.42
N VAL A 719 -6.40 5.45 0.76
CA VAL A 719 -7.37 5.46 -0.33
C VAL A 719 -8.72 6.02 0.10
N SER A 720 -9.14 5.74 1.34
CA SER A 720 -10.46 6.10 1.84
C SER A 720 -10.69 7.62 1.80
N ALA A 721 -9.60 8.40 1.89
CA ALA A 721 -9.63 9.85 1.77
C ALA A 721 -10.21 10.34 0.44
N GLY A 722 -10.04 9.57 -0.64
CA GLY A 722 -10.59 9.84 -1.96
C GLY A 722 -12.12 9.92 -2.01
N TYR A 723 -12.82 9.28 -1.06
CA TYR A 723 -14.28 9.15 -1.04
C TYR A 723 -14.97 9.99 0.04
N ILE A 724 -14.24 10.86 0.74
CA ILE A 724 -14.81 11.76 1.74
C ILE A 724 -15.72 12.77 1.02
N GLY A 725 -16.99 12.86 1.45
CA GLY A 725 -18.02 13.71 0.83
C GLY A 725 -18.71 13.12 -0.42
N LEU A 726 -18.34 11.91 -0.83
CA LEU A 726 -18.93 11.22 -1.98
C LEU A 726 -19.90 10.12 -1.52
N GLY A 727 -21.11 10.12 -2.09
CA GLY A 727 -22.14 9.09 -1.85
C GLY A 727 -22.16 7.98 -2.91
N SER A 728 -21.42 8.18 -3.99
CA SER A 728 -21.20 7.22 -5.07
C SER A 728 -19.83 7.49 -5.67
N PHE A 729 -19.35 6.56 -6.50
CA PHE A 729 -18.16 6.79 -7.30
C PHE A 729 -18.29 8.08 -8.15
N ALA A 730 -17.20 8.84 -8.25
CA ALA A 730 -17.09 10.11 -8.96
C ALA A 730 -15.89 10.08 -9.93
N SER A 731 -15.47 11.22 -10.49
CA SER A 731 -14.35 11.24 -11.44
C SER A 731 -13.01 10.81 -10.81
N ASN A 732 -12.24 9.96 -11.51
CA ASN A 732 -10.90 9.50 -11.10
C ASN A 732 -9.98 10.65 -10.69
N VAL A 733 -10.09 11.79 -11.39
CA VAL A 733 -9.27 12.98 -11.12
C VAL A 733 -9.57 13.57 -9.74
N LEU A 734 -10.83 13.65 -9.32
CA LEU A 734 -11.20 14.20 -8.02
C LEU A 734 -10.70 13.31 -6.88
N ILE A 735 -10.89 11.99 -7.02
CA ILE A 735 -10.45 10.98 -6.06
C ILE A 735 -8.92 11.04 -5.92
N ALA A 736 -8.19 11.09 -7.03
CA ALA A 736 -6.74 11.21 -7.03
C ALA A 736 -6.26 12.51 -6.36
N ILE A 737 -6.95 13.64 -6.57
CA ILE A 737 -6.62 14.91 -5.89
C ILE A 737 -6.81 14.79 -4.38
N PHE A 738 -7.88 14.14 -3.92
CA PHE A 738 -8.14 13.96 -2.49
C PHE A 738 -7.12 13.03 -1.84
N ILE A 739 -6.80 11.90 -2.47
CA ILE A 739 -5.72 11.02 -2.00
C ILE A 739 -4.39 11.78 -1.96
N PHE A 740 -4.06 12.54 -3.02
CA PHE A 740 -2.85 13.35 -3.06
C PHE A 740 -2.78 14.38 -1.92
N LEU A 741 -3.87 15.12 -1.69
CA LEU A 741 -3.93 16.13 -0.62
C LEU A 741 -3.93 15.50 0.77
N ASN A 742 -4.44 14.27 0.93
CA ASN A 742 -4.29 13.51 2.17
C ASN A 742 -2.81 13.13 2.39
N THR A 743 -2.16 12.52 1.40
CA THR A 743 -0.79 12.00 1.51
C THR A 743 0.28 13.09 1.57
N TYR A 744 0.21 14.09 0.68
CA TYR A 744 1.22 15.16 0.54
C TYR A 744 0.78 16.51 1.10
N GLY A 745 -0.37 16.56 1.79
CA GLY A 745 -0.92 17.79 2.36
C GLY A 745 0.04 18.50 3.31
N ASN A 746 0.69 17.77 4.21
CA ASN A 746 1.60 18.32 5.21
C ASN A 746 2.86 18.99 4.60
N PRO A 747 3.64 18.32 3.73
CA PRO A 747 4.74 18.97 3.03
C PRO A 747 4.30 20.21 2.25
N PHE A 748 3.16 20.11 1.55
CA PHE A 748 2.62 21.20 0.77
C PHE A 748 2.24 22.42 1.64
N LEU A 749 1.65 22.19 2.81
CA LEU A 749 1.35 23.23 3.79
C LEU A 749 2.62 23.95 4.28
N VAL A 750 3.68 23.20 4.61
CA VAL A 750 4.96 23.80 5.03
C VAL A 750 5.53 24.68 3.92
N TYR A 751 5.52 24.22 2.66
CA TYR A 751 6.00 25.01 1.52
C TYR A 751 5.17 26.27 1.26
N LEU A 752 3.84 26.15 1.28
CA LEU A 752 2.94 27.29 1.10
C LEU A 752 3.12 28.33 2.21
N HIS A 753 3.30 27.87 3.45
CA HIS A 753 3.59 28.77 4.57
C HIS A 753 4.94 29.47 4.38
N PHE A 754 5.99 28.74 4.03
CA PHE A 754 7.31 29.35 3.76
C PHE A 754 7.26 30.38 2.62
N ALA A 755 6.51 30.10 1.56
CA ALA A 755 6.30 31.03 0.45
C ALA A 755 5.56 32.32 0.87
N SER A 756 4.66 32.24 1.88
CA SER A 756 3.92 33.40 2.40
C SER A 756 4.79 34.38 3.19
N ILE A 757 5.73 33.88 4.00
CA ILE A 757 6.66 34.70 4.83
C ILE A 757 7.55 35.62 3.95
N ARG A 758 7.89 35.17 2.74
CA ARG A 758 8.73 35.92 1.78
C ARG A 758 8.02 37.13 1.14
N SER A 759 6.69 37.21 1.22
CA SER A 759 5.91 38.35 0.69
C SER A 759 5.86 39.52 1.66
N ASP A 760 5.66 39.24 2.95
CA ASP A 760 5.43 40.29 3.97
C ASP A 760 6.68 41.14 4.24
N THR A 761 7.85 40.53 4.10
CA THR A 761 9.15 41.21 4.14
C THR A 761 9.38 42.18 2.98
N LYS A 762 8.70 41.99 1.84
CA LYS A 762 8.72 42.93 0.69
C LYS A 762 7.71 44.07 0.82
N ALA A 763 6.62 43.88 1.55
CA ALA A 763 5.58 44.90 1.74
C ALA A 763 5.95 45.90 2.84
N THR A 764 6.59 45.44 3.91
CA THR A 764 7.05 46.31 5.01
C THR A 764 8.21 47.23 4.62
N THR A 765 9.03 46.84 3.64
CA THR A 765 10.12 47.67 3.12
C THR A 765 9.67 48.78 2.15
N SER A 766 8.41 48.79 1.69
CA SER A 766 7.88 49.86 0.83
C SER A 766 7.14 50.98 1.58
N ASN A 767 6.76 50.78 2.84
CA ASN A 767 5.82 51.68 3.55
C ASN A 767 6.42 52.52 4.70
N ASN A 768 7.72 52.43 5.00
CA ASN A 768 8.37 53.39 5.90
C ASN A 768 8.95 54.58 5.13
N SER A 769 8.06 55.46 4.66
CA SER A 769 8.41 56.77 4.10
C SER A 769 8.40 57.86 5.18
N THR A 770 9.46 57.92 5.98
CA THR A 770 9.80 59.10 6.81
C THR A 770 11.31 59.36 6.79
N TYR A 771 11.89 59.45 5.59
CA TYR A 771 13.18 60.13 5.39
C TYR A 771 13.16 60.82 4.02
N HIS A 772 12.46 61.94 3.93
CA HIS A 772 12.77 62.95 2.92
C HIS A 772 14.03 63.68 3.39
N VAL A 773 15.12 63.62 2.60
CA VAL A 773 16.09 64.69 2.28
C VAL A 773 17.38 64.05 1.72
N LEU A 774 17.81 64.55 0.55
CA LEU A 774 19.07 64.31 -0.19
C LEU A 774 19.22 63.02 -1.02
N SER A 775 18.66 63.02 -2.23
CA SER A 775 19.44 63.12 -3.48
C SER A 775 18.60 62.74 -4.70
N ASN A 776 18.50 63.68 -5.65
CA ASN A 776 18.01 63.45 -6.99
C ASN A 776 18.98 62.51 -7.73
N LYS A 777 18.72 61.20 -7.68
CA LYS A 777 19.12 60.21 -8.70
C LYS A 777 18.29 58.96 -8.45
N LYS A 778 17.27 58.71 -9.27
CA LYS A 778 16.56 57.43 -9.31
C LYS A 778 17.60 56.32 -9.51
N PRO A 779 17.89 55.44 -8.53
CA PRO A 779 18.73 54.29 -8.78
C PRO A 779 17.84 53.28 -9.50
N ARG A 780 18.03 53.14 -10.81
CA ARG A 780 17.44 52.06 -11.60
C ARG A 780 18.17 50.75 -11.28
N TYR A 781 18.11 50.27 -10.03
CA TYR A 781 18.60 48.94 -9.68
C TYR A 781 17.51 47.90 -9.95
N ARG A 782 17.40 47.50 -11.22
CA ARG A 782 16.88 46.17 -11.59
C ARG A 782 17.86 45.12 -11.05
N ASN A 783 17.69 44.70 -9.80
CA ASN A 783 18.24 43.43 -9.32
C ASN A 783 17.15 42.66 -8.59
N LYS A 784 16.16 42.18 -9.35
CA LYS A 784 15.40 40.97 -9.01
C LYS A 784 16.34 39.78 -9.18
N ILE A 785 17.23 39.54 -8.22
CA ILE A 785 17.77 38.19 -8.04
C ILE A 785 16.67 37.43 -7.30
N SER A 786 15.72 36.88 -8.06
CA SER A 786 14.87 35.81 -7.56
C SER A 786 15.81 34.67 -7.16
N ASN A 787 16.09 34.54 -5.87
CA ASN A 787 16.83 33.39 -5.35
C ASN A 787 16.12 32.14 -5.90
N PRO A 788 16.76 31.36 -6.79
CA PRO A 788 16.09 30.26 -7.48
C PRO A 788 15.98 29.04 -6.57
N LEU A 789 16.65 29.01 -5.41
CA LEU A 789 16.66 27.86 -4.50
C LEU A 789 15.27 27.40 -4.06
N PRO A 790 14.33 28.25 -3.63
CA PRO A 790 12.98 27.80 -3.32
C PRO A 790 12.26 27.23 -4.53
N VAL A 791 12.53 27.73 -5.74
CA VAL A 791 11.96 27.20 -6.99
C VAL A 791 12.65 25.89 -7.37
N ILE A 792 13.95 25.75 -7.13
CA ILE A 792 14.73 24.54 -7.42
C ILE A 792 14.40 23.44 -6.39
N SER A 793 14.23 23.75 -5.11
CA SER A 793 13.72 22.81 -4.10
C SER A 793 12.25 22.46 -4.34
N LEU A 794 11.41 23.45 -4.71
CA LEU A 794 10.03 23.17 -5.13
C LEU A 794 9.97 22.40 -6.46
N LEU A 795 11.00 22.45 -7.31
CA LEU A 795 11.11 21.67 -8.55
C LEU A 795 11.73 20.29 -8.33
N SER A 796 12.73 20.10 -7.46
CA SER A 796 13.23 18.76 -7.12
C SER A 796 12.19 17.96 -6.35
N ASN A 797 11.50 18.62 -5.43
CA ASN A 797 10.43 18.00 -4.63
C ASN A 797 9.10 18.01 -5.37
N GLY A 798 8.91 18.97 -6.27
CA GLY A 798 7.86 18.96 -7.27
C GLY A 798 8.05 17.82 -8.24
N VAL A 799 9.28 17.40 -8.57
CA VAL A 799 9.55 16.21 -9.37
C VAL A 799 9.27 14.94 -8.58
N GLU A 800 9.66 14.83 -7.30
CA GLU A 800 9.22 13.68 -6.46
C GLU A 800 7.69 13.65 -6.31
N CYS A 801 7.04 14.78 -6.02
CA CYS A 801 5.58 14.88 -5.93
C CYS A 801 4.88 14.70 -7.27
N ILE A 802 5.44 15.16 -8.39
CA ILE A 802 4.89 14.99 -9.75
C ILE A 802 5.13 13.56 -10.20
N ILE A 803 6.27 12.94 -9.89
CA ILE A 803 6.51 11.52 -10.15
C ILE A 803 5.52 10.72 -9.30
N TYR A 804 5.43 10.91 -7.99
CA TYR A 804 4.42 10.24 -7.19
C TYR A 804 2.99 10.58 -7.62
N SER A 805 2.68 11.81 -8.05
CA SER A 805 1.35 12.18 -8.55
C SER A 805 1.06 11.59 -9.92
N VAL A 806 2.03 11.52 -10.83
CA VAL A 806 1.92 10.90 -12.15
C VAL A 806 1.86 9.40 -11.96
N THR A 807 2.66 8.83 -11.06
CA THR A 807 2.59 7.44 -10.61
C THR A 807 1.24 7.15 -9.97
N LEU A 808 0.69 8.03 -9.12
CA LEU A 808 -0.65 7.91 -8.54
C LEU A 808 -1.78 8.21 -9.52
N LEU A 809 -1.56 9.00 -10.57
CA LEU A 809 -2.52 9.27 -11.65
C LEU A 809 -2.48 8.17 -12.71
N MET A 810 -1.31 7.60 -12.99
CA MET A 810 -1.16 6.37 -13.76
C MET A 810 -1.78 5.22 -12.94
N PHE A 811 -1.48 5.14 -11.64
CA PHE A 811 -2.14 4.23 -10.73
C PHE A 811 -3.59 4.61 -10.38
N SER A 812 -4.08 5.79 -10.76
CA SER A 812 -5.50 6.15 -10.53
C SER A 812 -6.43 5.30 -11.38
N ASN A 813 -5.88 4.71 -12.43
CA ASN A 813 -6.53 3.71 -13.25
C ASN A 813 -6.13 2.29 -12.85
N HIS A 814 -5.27 2.05 -11.84
CA HIS A 814 -4.64 0.74 -11.56
C HIS A 814 -4.61 0.25 -10.09
N LEU A 815 -4.52 1.15 -9.10
CA LEU A 815 -4.92 0.90 -7.71
C LEU A 815 -6.46 0.81 -7.60
N PHE A 816 -7.14 1.23 -8.68
CA PHE A 816 -8.54 1.57 -8.79
C PHE A 816 -8.90 1.52 -10.30
N ILE A 817 -9.22 0.37 -10.88
CA ILE A 817 -9.52 0.21 -12.33
C ILE A 817 -11.05 0.00 -12.48
N CYS A 818 -11.87 0.68 -13.30
CA CYS A 818 -11.59 1.57 -14.44
C CYS A 818 -12.71 2.59 -14.74
N ASN A 819 -12.39 3.48 -15.71
CA ASN A 819 -13.29 4.30 -16.50
C ASN A 819 -14.40 3.51 -17.20
N LYS A 820 -15.62 4.08 -17.14
CA LYS A 820 -16.83 3.90 -17.95
C LYS A 820 -17.43 2.51 -18.11
#